data_AF-A0AAW9E971-F1
#
_entry.id   AF-A0AAW9E971-F1
#
_cell.length_a   1.000
_cell.length_b   1.000
_cell.length_c   1.000
_cell.angle_alpha   90.00
_cell.angle_beta   90.00
_cell.angle_gamma   90.00
#
_symmetry.space_group_name_H-M   'P 1'
#
loop_
_entity.id
_entity.type
_entity.pdbx_description
1 polymer ?
#
loop_
_entity_poly.entity_id
_entity_poly.type
_entity_poly.pdbx_seq_one_letter_code
_entity_poly.pdbx_strand_id
1 'polypeptide(L)'
;MINTVRYSLLTSGILLSSMALAAPAGDLPLMPWPAHVERPQAQGALALNNQLTINVSGDDLGEAANRWRERVARQTGWTLQPQTAPAKSPTINVIVNKKVPFLPQPDSDESYQLTVNAEGATLKANTRFGALRGMETLLQLVQNGPDGTTIPYVAIDDAPRFPWRGLLLDSARHFMPLSAIKRQIDGMAAAKLNVLHWHLTDDQGWRFASSRYPKLQQQASDGLFYTQAQMKDIVRYAAERGIRVVPEIDMPGHASAIAVAYPELMSAPGPYAMERHWGVLKPVLDPTKEATYAFAEAMVSELAAIFPDPYLHIGGDEVDDSQWRANPAIQKFLKEKGLADSHALQAYFNRRLETLLEKHHRQMVGWDEIYHPDLPKSILIQSWQGQDALGDVAKHGYRGILSTGFYLDQPQYTAYHYRNEIIPQGLNGVDTITDNDSAQSWQFSMPRLKGSAVEGSFTLVKGDSGWRGFIDFKGKSRRAVQEIEWLGDNQVTFRIDTWMGETRPVLTINDDKLAGYFLLGNTRYPIDGKRLDAVPQGIQPTLPDAQQQKNLLGGEAALWAENVAAPVIDIKLWPRAFAVAERLWSAEDVKDSDNMYQRLQAMDSWSTVSVGLQQHTQQLEQFTRLANSSHTLALQILAEALEPAHYYTRQHLKFQANNYHQFEPLNRLADALPAESDTVRSLNQWAERLISDAEDTESADALRHVFTRWQNNSGDALALTDNNYQLAAIKPVVQQVDKLASLGLRLTDLVARQGTLDDKEYASIQAQLDTAAKTQDELVIAAVYPLEKLLRATKIK
;
A
#
# COMPACT_ATOMS: atom_id res chain seq x y z
N MET A 1 33.88 41.63 52.32
CA MET A 1 34.26 41.60 50.89
C MET A 1 33.72 40.27 50.34
N ILE A 2 32.43 40.14 50.03
CA ILE A 2 31.73 40.48 48.77
C ILE A 2 32.50 40.00 47.51
N ASN A 3 32.13 38.82 47.00
CA ASN A 3 31.80 38.52 45.58
C ASN A 3 31.64 37.00 45.38
N THR A 4 30.40 36.50 45.29
CA THR A 4 29.63 36.13 44.08
C THR A 4 29.85 34.69 43.59
N VAL A 5 28.91 33.80 43.88
CA VAL A 5 28.52 32.68 43.02
C VAL A 5 26.99 32.58 43.03
N ARG A 6 26.39 32.74 41.84
CA ARG A 6 24.95 32.56 41.58
C ARG A 6 24.70 31.07 41.35
N TYR A 7 23.71 30.50 42.05
CA TYR A 7 23.15 29.19 41.73
C TYR A 7 22.09 29.34 40.64
N SER A 8 22.32 28.72 39.48
CA SER A 8 21.30 28.47 38.47
C SER A 8 20.65 27.13 38.77
N LEU A 9 19.38 27.14 39.17
CA LEU A 9 18.51 25.97 39.26
C LEU A 9 18.10 25.57 37.83
N LEU A 10 18.67 24.48 37.32
CA LEU A 10 18.12 23.75 36.18
C LEU A 10 17.07 22.76 36.71
N THR A 11 15.79 23.05 36.46
CA THR A 11 14.70 22.09 36.59
C THR A 11 14.69 21.19 35.36
N SER A 12 15.30 20.01 35.48
CA SER A 12 15.12 18.91 34.53
C SER A 12 13.71 18.33 34.67
N GLY A 13 12.83 18.68 33.74
CA GLY A 13 11.54 17.99 33.57
C GLY A 13 11.78 16.61 32.96
N ILE A 14 11.64 15.57 33.78
CA ILE A 14 11.58 14.18 33.34
C ILE A 14 10.18 13.96 32.75
N LEU A 15 10.07 13.97 31.42
CA LEU A 15 8.94 13.39 30.70
C LEU A 15 9.07 11.87 30.80
N LEU A 16 8.46 11.29 31.82
CA LEU A 16 8.15 9.86 31.85
C LEU A 16 7.07 9.61 30.79
N SER A 17 7.48 9.06 29.65
CA SER A 17 6.60 8.44 28.67
C SER A 17 5.95 7.22 29.33
N SER A 18 4.78 7.40 29.92
CA SER A 18 3.84 6.29 30.14
C SER A 18 3.47 5.75 28.77
N MET A 19 4.03 4.59 28.39
CA MET A 19 3.40 3.71 27.43
C MET A 19 2.09 3.22 28.07
N ALA A 20 1.05 4.04 27.97
CA ALA A 20 -0.31 3.57 28.21
C ALA A 20 -0.59 2.58 27.08
N LEU A 21 -0.90 1.33 27.44
CA LEU A 21 -1.50 0.37 26.52
C LEU A 21 -2.73 1.06 25.91
N ALA A 22 -2.76 1.24 24.59
CA ALA A 22 -3.90 1.87 23.95
C ALA A 22 -5.11 0.96 24.14
N ALA A 23 -6.28 1.55 24.40
CA ALA A 23 -7.52 0.77 24.37
C ALA A 23 -7.68 0.15 22.97
N PRO A 24 -8.14 -1.11 22.84
CA PRO A 24 -8.38 -1.71 21.53
C PRO A 24 -9.31 -0.81 20.72
N ALA A 25 -9.09 -0.76 19.40
CA ALA A 25 -9.90 0.04 18.51
C ALA A 25 -11.39 -0.32 18.69
N GLY A 26 -12.20 0.71 18.91
CA GLY A 26 -13.62 0.60 19.20
C GLY A 26 -14.48 0.50 17.93
N ASP A 27 -15.76 0.84 18.09
CA ASP A 27 -16.82 0.77 17.07
C ASP A 27 -17.04 2.08 16.30
N LEU A 28 -16.29 3.14 16.62
CA LEU A 28 -16.38 4.40 15.88
C LEU A 28 -15.77 4.23 14.48
N PRO A 29 -16.37 4.81 13.43
CA PRO A 29 -15.86 4.72 12.06
C PRO A 29 -14.67 5.67 11.87
N LEU A 30 -13.59 5.46 12.61
CA LEU A 30 -12.38 6.28 12.55
C LEU A 30 -11.26 5.49 11.88
N MET A 31 -10.62 6.08 10.87
CA MET A 31 -9.40 5.54 10.27
C MET A 31 -8.55 6.71 9.74
N PRO A 32 -7.31 6.89 10.22
CA PRO A 32 -6.65 6.14 11.29
C PRO A 32 -7.36 6.20 12.66
N TRP A 33 -7.28 5.13 13.44
CA TRP A 33 -7.71 5.08 14.83
C TRP A 33 -6.87 6.03 15.71
N PRO A 34 -7.48 6.95 16.46
CA PRO A 34 -6.72 7.90 17.27
C PRO A 34 -5.93 7.24 18.40
N ALA A 35 -4.83 7.86 18.82
CA ALA A 35 -3.99 7.38 19.92
C ALA A 35 -4.78 7.22 21.24
N HIS A 36 -5.74 8.12 21.51
CA HIS A 36 -6.60 8.04 22.67
C HIS A 36 -8.03 8.45 22.33
N VAL A 37 -9.00 7.60 22.70
CA VAL A 37 -10.44 7.81 22.48
C VAL A 37 -11.20 7.48 23.77
N GLU A 38 -11.95 8.43 24.29
CA GLU A 38 -12.83 8.26 25.44
C GLU A 38 -14.28 8.60 25.07
N ARG A 39 -15.21 7.70 25.42
CA ARG A 39 -16.65 7.97 25.36
C ARG A 39 -17.19 8.21 26.77
N PRO A 40 -18.01 9.25 26.98
CA PRO A 40 -18.59 9.51 28.30
C PRO A 40 -19.51 8.37 28.73
N GLN A 41 -19.63 8.18 30.05
CA GLN A 41 -20.51 7.15 30.63
C GLN A 41 -21.98 7.37 30.25
N ALA A 42 -22.42 8.63 30.18
CA ALA A 42 -23.71 9.01 29.61
C ALA A 42 -23.58 9.11 28.08
N GLN A 43 -24.08 8.11 27.38
CA GLN A 43 -24.13 8.14 25.92
C GLN A 43 -25.01 9.28 25.42
N GLY A 44 -24.59 9.92 24.33
CA GLY A 44 -25.31 11.01 23.70
C GLY A 44 -24.62 11.44 22.41
N ALA A 45 -25.26 12.34 21.68
CA ALA A 45 -24.74 12.86 20.44
C ALA A 45 -25.14 14.34 20.25
N LEU A 46 -24.25 15.11 19.63
CA LEU A 46 -24.50 16.48 19.22
C LEU A 46 -25.34 16.45 17.95
N ALA A 47 -26.57 16.96 18.03
CA ALA A 47 -27.44 17.10 16.87
C ALA A 47 -26.95 18.24 15.95
N LEU A 48 -26.87 17.96 14.65
CA LEU A 48 -26.53 18.94 13.63
C LEU A 48 -27.79 19.35 12.84
N ASN A 49 -27.75 20.53 12.23
CA ASN A 49 -28.76 20.99 11.28
C ASN A 49 -28.13 21.94 10.25
N ASN A 50 -28.93 22.44 9.30
CA ASN A 50 -28.44 23.34 8.25
C ASN A 50 -28.00 24.73 8.73
N GLN A 51 -28.17 25.06 10.02
CA GLN A 51 -27.66 26.28 10.67
C GLN A 51 -26.28 26.08 11.32
N LEU A 52 -25.62 24.95 11.07
CA LEU A 52 -24.29 24.64 11.59
C LEU A 52 -23.31 25.82 11.37
N THR A 53 -22.63 26.22 12.45
CA THR A 53 -21.64 27.29 12.45
C THR A 53 -20.26 26.77 12.84
N ILE A 54 -19.24 27.27 12.16
CA ILE A 54 -17.84 26.91 12.38
C ILE A 54 -17.07 28.20 12.67
N ASN A 55 -16.45 28.28 13.85
CA ASN A 55 -15.51 29.35 14.17
C ASN A 55 -14.08 28.80 14.13
N VAL A 56 -13.17 29.57 13.55
CA VAL A 56 -11.73 29.27 13.55
C VAL A 56 -11.01 30.47 14.18
N SER A 57 -10.05 30.20 15.07
CA SER A 57 -9.30 31.23 15.79
C SER A 57 -7.82 30.88 15.94
N GLY A 58 -6.99 31.92 16.16
CA GLY A 58 -5.56 31.82 16.44
C GLY A 58 -4.66 31.76 15.19
N ASP A 59 -5.03 30.97 14.18
CA ASP A 59 -4.40 30.98 12.85
C ASP A 59 -5.46 31.03 11.73
N ASP A 60 -5.07 31.50 10.55
CA ASP A 60 -5.92 31.57 9.36
C ASP A 60 -5.77 30.28 8.53
N LEU A 61 -6.77 29.41 8.60
CA LEU A 61 -6.78 28.15 7.84
C LEU A 61 -7.19 28.33 6.36
N GLY A 62 -7.35 29.58 5.90
CA GLY A 62 -7.78 29.89 4.53
C GLY A 62 -9.12 29.23 4.21
N GLU A 63 -9.19 28.60 3.03
CA GLU A 63 -10.41 27.93 2.54
C GLU A 63 -10.75 26.62 3.26
N ALA A 64 -9.97 26.17 4.25
CA ALA A 64 -10.23 24.90 4.94
C ALA A 64 -11.62 24.87 5.59
N ALA A 65 -12.06 25.95 6.22
CA ALA A 65 -13.39 26.03 6.84
C ALA A 65 -14.51 25.92 5.79
N ASN A 66 -14.35 26.55 4.63
CA ASN A 66 -15.33 26.47 3.53
C ASN A 66 -15.40 25.07 2.94
N ARG A 67 -14.24 24.46 2.61
CA ARG A 67 -14.17 23.06 2.19
C ARG A 67 -14.83 22.13 3.19
N TRP A 68 -14.68 22.41 4.48
CA TRP A 68 -15.29 21.61 5.54
C TRP A 68 -16.81 21.72 5.56
N ARG A 69 -17.35 22.95 5.45
CA ARG A 69 -18.79 23.19 5.28
C ARG A 69 -19.33 22.47 4.04
N GLU A 70 -18.61 22.51 2.92
CA GLU A 70 -18.98 21.78 1.71
C GLU A 70 -19.02 20.26 1.93
N ARG A 71 -18.04 19.70 2.66
CA ARG A 71 -18.01 18.25 2.95
C ARG A 71 -19.11 17.82 3.93
N VAL A 72 -19.50 18.67 4.87
CA VAL A 72 -20.71 18.44 5.68
C VAL A 72 -21.95 18.48 4.80
N ALA A 73 -22.09 19.49 3.93
CA ALA A 73 -23.20 19.60 2.99
C ALA A 73 -23.33 18.37 2.07
N ARG A 74 -22.22 17.85 1.55
CA ARG A 74 -22.20 16.60 0.75
C ARG A 74 -22.70 15.39 1.54
N GLN A 75 -22.25 15.25 2.79
CA GLN A 75 -22.64 14.13 3.64
C GLN A 75 -24.11 14.18 4.07
N THR A 76 -24.67 15.36 4.26
CA THR A 76 -26.05 15.52 4.75
C THR A 76 -27.08 15.80 3.65
N GLY A 77 -26.63 16.17 2.45
CA GLY A 77 -27.48 16.68 1.38
C GLY A 77 -28.08 18.07 1.66
N TRP A 78 -27.60 18.77 2.70
CA TRP A 78 -28.13 20.09 3.07
C TRP A 78 -27.50 21.22 2.27
N THR A 79 -28.31 22.22 1.95
CA THR A 79 -27.82 23.58 1.71
C THR A 79 -27.58 24.26 3.06
N LEU A 80 -26.32 24.35 3.49
CA LEU A 80 -25.98 25.04 4.74
C LEU A 80 -26.25 26.54 4.62
N GLN A 81 -26.83 27.13 5.66
CA GLN A 81 -27.06 28.57 5.69
C GLN A 81 -25.72 29.33 5.65
N PRO A 82 -25.64 30.49 4.98
CA PRO A 82 -24.42 31.29 4.98
C PRO A 82 -24.07 31.72 6.41
N GLN A 83 -22.78 31.66 6.74
CA GLN A 83 -22.25 32.21 7.99
C GLN A 83 -21.42 33.44 7.65
N THR A 84 -21.94 34.63 7.93
CA THR A 84 -21.29 35.91 7.59
C THR A 84 -20.38 36.46 8.69
N ALA A 85 -20.52 35.97 9.93
CA ALA A 85 -19.70 36.36 11.06
C ALA A 85 -19.46 35.18 12.01
N PRO A 86 -18.40 35.23 12.86
CA PRO A 86 -18.22 34.26 13.93
C PRO A 86 -19.45 34.22 14.85
N ALA A 87 -19.95 33.02 15.12
CA ALA A 87 -21.08 32.84 16.03
C ALA A 87 -20.64 33.01 17.50
N LYS A 88 -21.48 33.58 18.37
CA LYS A 88 -21.16 33.67 19.81
C LYS A 88 -21.06 32.30 20.48
N SER A 89 -21.91 31.37 20.04
CA SER A 89 -21.92 29.97 20.47
C SER A 89 -21.88 29.10 19.21
N PRO A 90 -20.68 28.84 18.64
CA PRO A 90 -20.58 28.06 17.42
C PRO A 90 -20.89 26.59 17.67
N THR A 91 -21.45 25.91 16.66
CA THR A 91 -21.62 24.45 16.70
C THR A 91 -20.27 23.75 16.77
N ILE A 92 -19.30 24.26 16.01
CA ILE A 92 -17.92 23.76 15.98
C ILE A 92 -16.95 24.92 16.20
N ASN A 93 -16.06 24.78 17.17
CA ASN A 93 -15.02 25.75 17.48
C ASN A 93 -13.63 25.15 17.25
N VAL A 94 -12.86 25.71 16.31
CA VAL A 94 -11.48 25.32 16.01
C VAL A 94 -10.52 26.37 16.57
N ILE A 95 -9.61 25.94 17.43
CA ILE A 95 -8.65 26.79 18.12
C ILE A 95 -7.24 26.32 17.75
N VAL A 96 -6.48 27.20 17.09
CA VAL A 96 -5.08 26.96 16.74
C VAL A 96 -4.19 27.80 17.63
N ASN A 97 -3.38 27.18 18.49
CA ASN A 97 -2.62 27.90 19.52
C ASN A 97 -1.49 28.77 18.94
N LYS A 98 -0.86 28.31 17.87
CA LYS A 98 0.31 28.96 17.27
C LYS A 98 0.13 29.11 15.76
N LYS A 99 0.21 30.37 15.29
CA LYS A 99 0.37 30.67 13.87
C LYS A 99 1.75 30.21 13.39
N VAL A 100 1.76 29.43 12.31
CA VAL A 100 2.96 28.89 11.66
C VAL A 100 2.96 29.23 10.17
N PRO A 101 4.10 29.10 9.46
CA PRO A 101 4.13 29.23 8.00
C PRO A 101 3.12 28.32 7.31
N PHE A 102 2.62 28.76 6.16
CA PHE A 102 1.62 28.02 5.38
C PHE A 102 2.11 26.65 4.90
N LEU A 103 3.38 26.56 4.50
CA LEU A 103 3.96 25.33 3.96
C LEU A 103 4.29 24.34 5.10
N PRO A 104 3.82 23.08 5.01
CA PRO A 104 4.22 22.05 5.97
C PRO A 104 5.73 21.76 5.88
N GLN A 105 6.32 21.43 7.02
CA GLN A 105 7.71 21.03 7.20
C GLN A 105 7.79 19.61 7.79
N PRO A 106 8.90 18.88 7.63
CA PRO A 106 9.03 17.52 8.17
C PRO A 106 8.79 17.38 9.68
N ASP A 107 9.04 18.44 10.44
CA ASP A 107 8.88 18.53 11.91
C ASP A 107 7.61 19.28 12.33
N SER A 108 6.67 19.50 11.41
CA SER A 108 5.40 20.17 11.72
C SER A 108 4.61 19.39 12.77
N ASP A 109 4.10 20.12 13.77
CA ASP A 109 3.28 19.52 14.82
C ASP A 109 1.85 19.28 14.31
N GLU A 110 1.50 18.00 14.21
CA GLU A 110 0.23 17.49 13.71
C GLU A 110 -0.72 17.01 14.82
N SER A 111 -0.42 17.31 16.09
CA SER A 111 -1.24 16.91 17.23
C SER A 111 -2.50 17.75 17.40
N TYR A 112 -3.57 17.11 17.88
CA TYR A 112 -4.84 17.77 18.17
C TYR A 112 -5.62 17.07 19.28
N GLN A 113 -6.55 17.83 19.86
CA GLN A 113 -7.54 17.37 20.83
C GLN A 113 -8.94 17.73 20.33
N LEU A 114 -9.85 16.76 20.30
CA LEU A 114 -11.24 16.95 19.92
C LEU A 114 -12.16 16.58 21.09
N THR A 115 -13.11 17.44 21.43
CA THR A 115 -14.16 17.15 22.40
C THR A 115 -15.52 17.45 21.77
N VAL A 116 -16.44 16.50 21.85
CA VAL A 116 -17.84 16.64 21.41
C VAL A 116 -18.75 16.33 22.60
N ASN A 117 -19.62 17.28 22.94
CA ASN A 117 -20.56 17.16 24.05
C ASN A 117 -21.87 17.93 23.75
N ALA A 118 -22.72 18.12 24.76
CA ALA A 118 -24.00 18.79 24.60
C ALA A 118 -23.88 20.28 24.24
N GLU A 119 -22.75 20.91 24.57
CA GLU A 119 -22.48 22.32 24.29
C GLU A 119 -21.95 22.56 22.86
N GLY A 120 -21.40 21.53 22.21
CA GLY A 120 -20.88 21.60 20.84
C GLY A 120 -19.65 20.73 20.62
N ALA A 121 -18.94 20.99 19.51
CA ALA A 121 -17.64 20.38 19.22
C ALA A 121 -16.52 21.40 19.34
N THR A 122 -15.47 21.08 20.09
CA THR A 122 -14.25 21.89 20.21
C THR A 122 -13.05 21.10 19.73
N LEU A 123 -12.37 21.62 18.71
CA LEU A 123 -11.11 21.10 18.18
C LEU A 123 -9.97 22.07 18.55
N LYS A 124 -9.00 21.60 19.31
CA LYS A 124 -7.79 22.35 19.66
C LYS A 124 -6.59 21.72 19.01
N ALA A 125 -5.69 22.52 18.46
CA ALA A 125 -4.43 22.03 17.92
C ALA A 125 -3.31 23.03 18.20
N ASN A 126 -2.07 22.55 18.30
CA ASN A 126 -0.94 23.45 18.48
C ASN A 126 -0.70 24.30 17.22
N THR A 127 -0.80 23.68 16.03
CA THR A 127 -0.63 24.35 14.75
C THR A 127 -1.79 24.05 13.79
N ARG A 128 -1.82 24.74 12.65
CA ARG A 128 -2.79 24.47 11.58
C ARG A 128 -2.79 23.02 11.11
N PHE A 129 -1.65 22.34 11.16
CA PHE A 129 -1.54 20.98 10.62
C PHE A 129 -2.30 20.00 11.49
N GLY A 130 -2.17 20.09 12.82
CA GLY A 130 -3.02 19.33 13.75
C GLY A 130 -4.50 19.65 13.61
N ALA A 131 -4.85 20.94 13.39
CA ALA A 131 -6.25 21.31 13.15
C ALA A 131 -6.81 20.65 11.88
N LEU A 132 -6.04 20.62 10.79
CA LEU A 132 -6.47 19.91 9.57
C LEU A 132 -6.68 18.42 9.83
N ARG A 133 -5.83 17.75 10.62
CA ARG A 133 -6.02 16.33 10.99
C ARG A 133 -7.28 16.09 11.83
N GLY A 134 -7.52 16.93 12.82
CA GLY A 134 -8.71 16.82 13.67
C GLY A 134 -10.02 17.17 12.95
N MET A 135 -9.98 18.05 11.95
CA MET A 135 -11.12 18.32 11.08
C MET A 135 -11.55 17.08 10.29
N GLU A 136 -10.59 16.26 9.84
CA GLU A 136 -10.89 14.97 9.18
C GLU A 136 -11.50 13.97 10.15
N THR A 137 -10.96 13.85 11.37
CA THR A 137 -11.53 12.98 12.42
C THR A 137 -12.98 13.34 12.73
N LEU A 138 -13.32 14.63 12.86
CA LEU A 138 -14.70 15.03 13.11
C LEU A 138 -15.61 14.75 11.90
N LEU A 139 -15.13 14.89 10.65
CA LEU A 139 -15.93 14.49 9.47
C LEU A 139 -16.26 13.01 9.45
N GLN A 140 -15.34 12.16 9.90
CA GLN A 140 -15.57 10.71 9.99
C GLN A 140 -16.64 10.38 11.06
N LEU A 141 -16.83 11.25 12.05
CA LEU A 141 -17.83 11.08 13.11
C LEU A 141 -19.23 11.60 12.75
N VAL A 142 -19.42 12.27 11.61
CA VAL A 142 -20.75 12.74 11.18
C VAL A 142 -21.58 11.54 10.73
N GLN A 143 -22.72 11.31 11.39
CA GLN A 143 -23.60 10.18 11.12
C GLN A 143 -25.02 10.66 10.77
N ASN A 144 -25.60 10.10 9.72
CA ASN A 144 -27.02 10.28 9.40
C ASN A 144 -27.80 9.06 9.92
N GLY A 145 -28.65 9.28 10.91
CA GLY A 145 -29.52 8.26 11.49
C GLY A 145 -31.01 8.54 11.24
N PRO A 146 -31.90 7.65 11.73
CA PRO A 146 -33.34 7.80 11.58
C PRO A 146 -33.88 9.09 12.22
N ASP A 147 -33.23 9.56 13.30
CA ASP A 147 -33.65 10.73 14.07
C ASP A 147 -32.93 12.03 13.65
N GLY A 148 -32.06 11.98 12.64
CA GLY A 148 -31.34 13.13 12.10
C GLY A 148 -29.83 12.92 11.96
N THR A 149 -29.11 14.01 11.67
CA THR A 149 -27.64 14.00 11.58
C THR A 149 -27.02 14.36 12.92
N THR A 150 -26.07 13.55 13.39
CA THR A 150 -25.43 13.74 14.70
C THR A 150 -23.92 13.48 14.67
N ILE A 151 -23.23 13.90 15.73
CA ILE A 151 -21.85 13.51 16.05
C ILE A 151 -21.86 12.92 17.47
N PRO A 152 -21.36 11.69 17.70
CA PRO A 152 -21.35 11.09 19.04
C PRO A 152 -20.51 11.91 20.02
N TYR A 153 -20.91 11.92 21.30
CA TYR A 153 -20.07 12.50 22.35
C TYR A 153 -18.78 11.71 22.51
N VAL A 154 -17.65 12.41 22.47
CA VAL A 154 -16.32 11.80 22.48
C VAL A 154 -15.27 12.81 22.91
N ALA A 155 -14.22 12.34 23.57
CA ALA A 155 -12.97 13.05 23.76
C ALA A 155 -11.84 12.27 23.06
N ILE A 156 -11.04 12.96 22.26
CA ILE A 156 -9.95 12.39 21.47
C ILE A 156 -8.69 13.24 21.71
N ASP A 157 -7.58 12.58 22.01
CA ASP A 157 -6.23 13.16 22.00
C ASP A 157 -5.39 12.34 21.02
N ASP A 158 -4.79 13.00 20.03
CA ASP A 158 -4.24 12.29 18.88
C ASP A 158 -3.05 13.00 18.26
N ALA A 159 -2.10 12.19 17.78
CA ALA A 159 -0.88 12.59 17.12
C ALA A 159 -0.34 11.42 16.29
N PRO A 160 0.39 11.67 15.20
CA PRO A 160 0.92 10.59 14.36
C PRO A 160 2.05 9.81 15.05
N ARG A 161 2.07 8.48 14.88
CA ARG A 161 3.19 7.59 15.24
C ARG A 161 4.46 7.92 14.46
N PHE A 162 4.34 8.18 13.15
CA PHE A 162 5.48 8.48 12.27
C PHE A 162 5.36 9.85 11.60
N PRO A 163 6.46 10.61 11.49
CA PRO A 163 6.47 11.91 10.81
C PRO A 163 6.39 11.82 9.28
N TRP A 164 6.83 10.71 8.66
CA TRP A 164 6.71 10.46 7.22
C TRP A 164 5.59 9.46 6.94
N ARG A 165 4.52 9.93 6.29
CA ARG A 165 3.38 9.10 5.92
C ARG A 165 3.03 9.38 4.46
N GLY A 166 3.67 8.61 3.58
CA GLY A 166 3.78 8.94 2.16
C GLY A 166 2.83 8.20 1.24
N LEU A 167 2.63 8.78 0.06
CA LEU A 167 2.12 8.13 -1.14
C LEU A 167 3.03 8.51 -2.33
N LEU A 168 3.67 7.53 -2.94
CA LEU A 168 4.33 7.65 -4.25
C LEU A 168 3.29 7.52 -5.34
N LEU A 169 3.24 8.51 -6.24
CA LEU A 169 2.41 8.52 -7.43
C LEU A 169 3.28 8.57 -8.70
N ASP A 170 3.22 7.49 -9.48
CA ASP A 170 3.89 7.38 -10.78
C ASP A 170 3.09 8.09 -11.87
N SER A 171 3.66 9.19 -12.38
CA SER A 171 3.16 9.93 -13.55
C SER A 171 3.93 9.60 -14.82
N ALA A 172 5.03 8.85 -14.73
CA ALA A 172 5.95 8.58 -15.83
C ALA A 172 5.44 7.44 -16.73
N ARG A 173 5.06 6.29 -16.16
CA ARG A 173 4.60 5.11 -16.93
C ARG A 173 3.26 5.39 -17.61
N HIS A 174 2.28 5.89 -16.85
CA HIS A 174 1.07 6.50 -17.39
C HIS A 174 0.91 7.92 -16.85
N PHE A 175 0.64 8.89 -17.74
CA PHE A 175 0.45 10.28 -17.35
C PHE A 175 -0.82 10.47 -16.51
N MET A 176 -0.68 11.06 -15.33
CA MET A 176 -1.79 11.37 -14.44
C MET A 176 -2.29 12.82 -14.64
N PRO A 177 -3.55 13.06 -15.05
CA PRO A 177 -4.10 14.41 -15.15
C PRO A 177 -4.12 15.12 -13.79
N LEU A 178 -4.00 16.45 -13.79
CA LEU A 178 -4.00 17.24 -12.55
C LEU A 178 -5.23 17.02 -11.68
N SER A 179 -6.40 16.77 -12.28
CA SER A 179 -7.62 16.46 -11.54
C SER A 179 -7.52 15.14 -10.78
N ALA A 180 -6.88 14.12 -11.36
CA ALA A 180 -6.63 12.85 -10.68
C ALA A 180 -5.63 13.04 -9.53
N ILE A 181 -4.55 13.80 -9.74
CA ILE A 181 -3.56 14.09 -8.69
C ILE A 181 -4.20 14.84 -7.52
N LYS A 182 -4.98 15.89 -7.80
CA LYS A 182 -5.70 16.66 -6.77
C LYS A 182 -6.66 15.79 -5.97
N ARG A 183 -7.39 14.89 -6.64
CA ARG A 183 -8.27 13.94 -5.96
C ARG A 183 -7.49 12.98 -5.05
N GLN A 184 -6.30 12.52 -5.46
CA GLN A 184 -5.47 11.70 -4.58
C GLN A 184 -4.97 12.50 -3.36
N ILE A 185 -4.62 13.77 -3.53
CA ILE A 185 -4.27 14.67 -2.42
C ILE A 185 -5.45 14.86 -1.45
N ASP A 186 -6.69 14.96 -1.96
CA ASP A 186 -7.89 14.98 -1.10
C ASP A 186 -8.02 13.68 -0.28
N GLY A 187 -7.83 12.51 -0.91
CA GLY A 187 -7.83 11.21 -0.25
C GLY A 187 -6.72 11.06 0.80
N MET A 188 -5.50 11.50 0.46
CA MET A 188 -4.36 11.54 1.38
C MET A 188 -4.67 12.39 2.62
N ALA A 189 -5.28 13.56 2.45
CA ALA A 189 -5.65 14.43 3.56
C ALA A 189 -6.64 13.74 4.49
N ALA A 190 -7.69 13.14 3.90
CA ALA A 190 -8.70 12.36 4.61
C ALA A 190 -8.13 11.15 5.37
N ALA A 191 -7.09 10.51 4.83
CA ALA A 191 -6.36 9.42 5.45
C ALA A 191 -5.26 9.89 6.43
N LYS A 192 -5.04 11.20 6.58
CA LYS A 192 -3.95 11.81 7.38
C LYS A 192 -2.52 11.49 6.89
N LEU A 193 -2.36 11.12 5.62
CA LEU A 193 -1.07 11.10 4.93
C LEU A 193 -0.55 12.53 4.72
N ASN A 194 0.77 12.71 4.68
CA ASN A 194 1.40 14.04 4.69
C ASN A 194 2.53 14.23 3.66
N VAL A 195 2.88 13.22 2.87
CA VAL A 195 3.88 13.34 1.79
C VAL A 195 3.33 12.79 0.49
N LEU A 196 3.23 13.64 -0.54
CA LEU A 196 3.10 13.20 -1.92
C LEU A 196 4.50 13.09 -2.50
N HIS A 197 4.98 11.87 -2.66
CA HIS A 197 6.17 11.59 -3.45
C HIS A 197 5.74 11.52 -4.92
N TRP A 198 6.18 12.47 -5.72
CA TRP A 198 5.75 12.60 -7.11
C TRP A 198 6.85 12.11 -8.05
N HIS A 199 6.66 10.87 -8.54
CA HIS A 199 7.55 10.23 -9.50
C HIS A 199 7.29 10.78 -10.91
N LEU A 200 8.17 11.68 -11.35
CA LEU A 200 7.96 12.54 -12.54
C LEU A 200 8.73 12.09 -13.79
N THR A 201 9.66 11.15 -13.65
CA THR A 201 10.57 10.77 -14.74
C THR A 201 10.89 9.30 -14.68
N ASP A 202 10.81 8.62 -15.82
CA ASP A 202 11.25 7.24 -15.98
C ASP A 202 11.55 6.98 -17.46
N ASP A 203 11.88 5.75 -17.82
CA ASP A 203 12.17 5.31 -19.18
C ASP A 203 11.05 5.67 -20.17
N GLN A 204 9.78 5.50 -19.77
CA GLN A 204 8.62 5.67 -20.64
C GLN A 204 8.08 7.11 -20.71
N GLY A 205 8.70 8.05 -19.99
CA GLY A 205 8.45 9.46 -20.24
C GLY A 205 8.96 10.45 -19.21
N TRP A 206 9.20 11.66 -19.73
CA TRP A 206 9.57 12.84 -18.97
C TRP A 206 8.38 13.76 -18.76
N ARG A 207 8.01 14.05 -17.50
CA ARG A 207 6.69 14.64 -17.19
C ARG A 207 6.71 16.09 -16.74
N PHE A 208 7.82 16.81 -16.83
CA PHE A 208 7.80 18.25 -16.51
C PHE A 208 8.51 19.13 -17.53
N ALA A 209 8.05 20.37 -17.68
CA ALA A 209 8.68 21.32 -18.58
C ALA A 209 10.01 21.82 -18.00
N SER A 210 11.13 21.58 -18.70
CA SER A 210 12.40 22.24 -18.41
C SER A 210 12.64 23.43 -19.34
N SER A 211 13.07 24.56 -18.79
CA SER A 211 13.46 25.72 -19.58
C SER A 211 14.89 25.62 -20.10
N ARG A 212 15.79 24.95 -19.37
CA ARG A 212 17.20 24.75 -19.78
C ARG A 212 17.38 23.54 -20.69
N TYR A 213 16.57 22.49 -20.52
CA TYR A 213 16.65 21.27 -21.32
C TYR A 213 15.34 20.97 -22.07
N PRO A 214 14.88 21.86 -22.97
CA PRO A 214 13.54 21.77 -23.56
C PRO A 214 13.28 20.54 -24.44
N LYS A 215 14.33 19.87 -24.94
CA LYS A 215 14.15 18.62 -25.69
C LYS A 215 13.50 17.51 -24.86
N LEU A 216 13.62 17.53 -23.52
CA LEU A 216 12.99 16.52 -22.66
C LEU A 216 11.48 16.50 -22.88
N GLN A 217 10.81 17.63 -22.72
CA GLN A 217 9.37 17.71 -22.99
C GLN A 217 9.04 17.68 -24.48
N GLN A 218 9.92 18.16 -25.37
CA GLN A 218 9.62 18.19 -26.81
C GLN A 218 9.71 16.81 -27.47
N GLN A 219 10.59 15.93 -26.99
CA GLN A 219 10.92 14.66 -27.64
C GLN A 219 10.63 13.44 -26.78
N ALA A 220 10.60 13.58 -25.45
CA ALA A 220 10.51 12.45 -24.52
C ALA A 220 9.26 12.48 -23.60
N SER A 221 8.21 13.22 -23.97
CA SER A 221 6.97 13.31 -23.19
C SER A 221 5.71 12.87 -23.93
N ASP A 222 5.77 12.68 -25.25
CA ASP A 222 4.59 12.52 -26.13
C ASP A 222 3.58 13.69 -26.04
N GLY A 223 4.05 14.87 -25.64
CA GLY A 223 3.19 16.03 -25.38
C GLY A 223 2.49 16.00 -24.02
N LEU A 224 2.76 14.99 -23.19
CA LEU A 224 2.18 14.79 -21.86
C LEU A 224 3.20 15.17 -20.77
N PHE A 225 3.14 16.42 -20.34
CA PHE A 225 3.98 16.97 -19.27
C PHE A 225 3.27 18.08 -18.50
N TYR A 226 3.74 18.34 -17.29
CA TYR A 226 3.30 19.43 -16.43
C TYR A 226 4.14 20.69 -16.66
N THR A 227 3.48 21.83 -16.83
CA THR A 227 4.16 23.12 -16.82
C THR A 227 4.59 23.49 -15.40
N GLN A 228 5.55 24.40 -15.24
CA GLN A 228 5.96 24.88 -13.91
C GLN A 228 4.80 25.49 -13.13
N ALA A 229 3.87 26.18 -13.81
CA ALA A 229 2.68 26.74 -13.18
C ALA A 229 1.74 25.65 -12.63
N GLN A 230 1.57 24.55 -13.38
CA GLN A 230 0.76 23.41 -12.94
C GLN A 230 1.40 22.68 -11.75
N MET A 231 2.73 22.50 -11.75
CA MET A 231 3.42 21.90 -10.60
C MET A 231 3.32 22.80 -9.35
N LYS A 232 3.50 24.13 -9.49
CA LYS A 232 3.28 25.09 -8.39
C LYS A 232 1.85 25.05 -7.87
N ASP A 233 0.87 24.86 -8.75
CA ASP A 233 -0.54 24.71 -8.38
C ASP A 233 -0.77 23.44 -7.55
N ILE A 234 -0.15 22.30 -7.91
CA ILE A 234 -0.18 21.07 -7.11
C ILE A 234 0.47 21.28 -5.74
N VAL A 235 1.66 21.90 -5.68
CA VAL A 235 2.34 22.22 -4.40
C VAL A 235 1.44 23.06 -3.49
N ARG A 236 0.80 24.11 -4.04
CA ARG A 236 -0.15 24.94 -3.28
C ARG A 236 -1.36 24.13 -2.81
N TYR A 237 -1.96 23.35 -3.71
CA TYR A 237 -3.16 22.55 -3.42
C TYR A 237 -2.91 21.50 -2.32
N ALA A 238 -1.72 20.89 -2.32
CA ALA A 238 -1.25 19.97 -1.29
C ALA A 238 -1.00 20.70 0.05
N ALA A 239 -0.34 21.85 0.03
CA ALA A 239 -0.07 22.64 1.23
C ALA A 239 -1.35 23.13 1.93
N GLU A 240 -2.40 23.47 1.16
CA GLU A 240 -3.74 23.78 1.70
C GLU A 240 -4.35 22.63 2.52
N ARG A 241 -3.83 21.41 2.36
CA ARG A 241 -4.24 20.17 3.04
C ARG A 241 -3.17 19.63 3.99
N GLY A 242 -2.11 20.40 4.25
CA GLY A 242 -1.01 19.96 5.11
C GLY A 242 -0.21 18.79 4.52
N ILE A 243 -0.08 18.72 3.19
CA ILE A 243 0.69 17.70 2.48
C ILE A 243 1.92 18.35 1.85
N ARG A 244 3.08 17.75 2.10
CA ARG A 244 4.36 18.06 1.47
C ARG A 244 4.42 17.40 0.09
N VAL A 245 5.11 18.01 -0.87
CA VAL A 245 5.33 17.40 -2.19
C VAL A 245 6.83 17.25 -2.42
N VAL A 246 7.28 16.00 -2.49
CA VAL A 246 8.67 15.61 -2.74
C VAL A 246 8.77 15.15 -4.19
N PRO A 247 9.42 15.91 -5.09
CA PRO A 247 9.58 15.48 -6.47
C PRO A 247 10.71 14.45 -6.60
N GLU A 248 10.57 13.55 -7.56
CA GLU A 248 11.61 12.61 -7.96
C GLU A 248 12.10 12.88 -9.38
N ILE A 249 13.42 12.82 -9.55
CA ILE A 249 14.07 12.61 -10.84
C ILE A 249 14.98 11.41 -10.69
N ASP A 250 14.63 10.32 -11.35
CA ASP A 250 15.40 9.09 -11.24
C ASP A 250 16.69 9.15 -12.06
N MET A 251 17.81 8.92 -11.38
CA MET A 251 19.17 8.90 -11.92
C MET A 251 20.06 7.95 -11.10
N PRO A 252 21.05 7.26 -11.70
CA PRO A 252 21.45 7.36 -13.11
C PRO A 252 20.74 6.36 -14.04
N GLY A 253 20.00 5.41 -13.48
CA GLY A 253 19.13 4.46 -14.20
C GLY A 253 17.86 5.12 -14.71
N HIS A 254 16.90 4.31 -15.18
CA HIS A 254 15.59 4.77 -15.70
C HIS A 254 15.68 5.95 -16.68
N ALA A 255 16.76 5.97 -17.48
CA ALA A 255 17.20 7.15 -18.21
C ALA A 255 16.80 7.15 -19.69
N SER A 256 15.94 6.22 -20.17
CA SER A 256 15.61 6.13 -21.60
C SER A 256 14.99 7.43 -22.15
N ALA A 257 14.12 8.10 -21.38
CA ALA A 257 13.57 9.40 -21.77
C ALA A 257 14.66 10.50 -21.89
N ILE A 258 15.66 10.47 -21.00
CA ILE A 258 16.81 11.38 -21.08
C ILE A 258 17.66 11.03 -22.32
N ALA A 259 17.87 9.74 -22.58
CA ALA A 259 18.65 9.23 -23.70
C ALA A 259 18.08 9.67 -25.07
N VAL A 260 16.75 9.69 -25.20
CA VAL A 260 16.06 10.20 -26.40
C VAL A 260 16.36 11.67 -26.65
N ALA A 261 16.26 12.49 -25.60
CA ALA A 261 16.39 13.94 -25.72
C ALA A 261 17.85 14.43 -25.79
N TYR A 262 18.75 13.77 -25.06
CA TYR A 262 20.16 14.14 -24.88
C TYR A 262 21.06 12.89 -24.88
N PRO A 263 21.21 12.20 -26.04
CA PRO A 263 22.02 11.00 -26.17
C PRO A 263 23.48 11.19 -25.76
N GLU A 264 24.00 12.42 -25.83
CA GLU A 264 25.35 12.77 -25.42
C GLU A 264 25.64 12.53 -23.93
N LEU A 265 24.61 12.47 -23.07
CA LEU A 265 24.73 12.20 -21.63
C LEU A 265 24.85 10.71 -21.29
N MET A 266 24.56 9.82 -22.25
CA MET A 266 24.47 8.38 -22.01
C MET A 266 25.83 7.66 -22.01
N SER A 267 25.82 6.47 -21.42
CA SER A 267 27.00 5.59 -21.32
C SER A 267 27.26 4.76 -22.57
N ALA A 268 26.30 4.65 -23.48
CA ALA A 268 26.41 3.98 -24.77
C ALA A 268 26.03 4.93 -25.93
N PRO A 269 26.49 4.68 -27.17
CA PRO A 269 26.01 5.42 -28.33
C PRO A 269 24.54 5.09 -28.63
N GLY A 270 23.80 6.08 -29.12
CA GLY A 270 22.45 5.89 -29.67
C GLY A 270 22.45 5.21 -31.06
N PRO A 271 21.33 5.29 -31.80
CA PRO A 271 20.14 6.09 -31.53
C PRO A 271 19.30 5.52 -30.38
N TYR A 272 18.57 6.41 -29.70
CA TYR A 272 17.57 6.05 -28.69
C TYR A 272 16.17 6.35 -29.20
N ALA A 273 15.21 5.55 -28.77
CA ALA A 273 13.79 5.74 -29.03
C ALA A 273 13.03 5.71 -27.69
N MET A 274 11.81 6.27 -27.69
CA MET A 274 10.95 6.20 -26.53
C MET A 274 10.71 4.74 -26.14
N GLU A 275 10.98 4.42 -24.87
CA GLU A 275 10.66 3.11 -24.33
C GLU A 275 9.15 2.99 -24.12
N ARG A 276 8.60 1.85 -24.53
CA ARG A 276 7.17 1.54 -24.42
C ARG A 276 6.92 0.31 -23.58
N HIS A 277 7.91 -0.55 -23.39
CA HIS A 277 7.84 -1.71 -22.54
C HIS A 277 8.28 -1.36 -21.12
N TRP A 278 7.83 -2.15 -20.18
CA TRP A 278 8.21 -1.99 -18.78
C TRP A 278 9.32 -2.97 -18.38
N GLY A 279 10.09 -2.60 -17.36
CA GLY A 279 11.11 -3.45 -16.76
C GLY A 279 12.33 -2.64 -16.33
N VAL A 280 13.46 -3.34 -16.22
CA VAL A 280 14.78 -2.73 -16.00
C VAL A 280 15.46 -2.54 -17.35
N LEU A 281 15.74 -1.29 -17.70
CA LEU A 281 16.22 -0.91 -19.03
C LEU A 281 17.69 -0.50 -18.98
N LYS A 282 18.34 -0.62 -20.14
CA LYS A 282 19.80 -0.44 -20.28
C LYS A 282 20.28 1.01 -20.30
N PRO A 283 19.56 2.00 -20.87
CA PRO A 283 20.07 3.37 -20.92
C PRO A 283 20.36 3.91 -19.53
N VAL A 284 21.60 4.33 -19.32
CA VAL A 284 22.11 4.81 -18.04
C VAL A 284 23.05 6.00 -18.27
N LEU A 285 22.92 7.04 -17.43
CA LEU A 285 23.76 8.23 -17.49
C LEU A 285 25.24 7.87 -17.34
N ASP A 286 26.12 8.63 -18.01
CA ASP A 286 27.58 8.47 -17.90
C ASP A 286 28.12 9.35 -16.75
N PRO A 287 28.53 8.77 -15.61
CA PRO A 287 28.98 9.54 -14.45
C PRO A 287 30.37 10.16 -14.62
N THR A 288 31.06 9.86 -15.73
CA THR A 288 32.41 10.37 -15.99
C THR A 288 32.41 11.71 -16.73
N LYS A 289 31.24 12.12 -17.25
CA LYS A 289 31.06 13.37 -17.99
C LYS A 289 30.59 14.50 -17.07
N GLU A 290 31.31 15.63 -17.10
CA GLU A 290 30.87 16.85 -16.41
C GLU A 290 29.53 17.39 -16.93
N ALA A 291 29.20 17.12 -18.20
CA ALA A 291 27.89 17.45 -18.78
C ALA A 291 26.72 16.77 -18.04
N THR A 292 26.91 15.55 -17.52
CA THR A 292 25.91 14.83 -16.72
C THR A 292 25.59 15.59 -15.43
N TYR A 293 26.61 16.13 -14.76
CA TYR A 293 26.42 16.92 -13.54
C TYR A 293 25.85 18.31 -13.82
N ALA A 294 26.21 18.93 -14.95
CA ALA A 294 25.59 20.19 -15.39
C ALA A 294 24.10 20.02 -15.75
N PHE A 295 23.71 18.85 -16.27
CA PHE A 295 22.32 18.46 -16.45
C PHE A 295 21.62 18.28 -15.09
N ALA A 296 22.17 17.45 -14.21
CA ALA A 296 21.58 17.19 -12.89
C ALA A 296 21.40 18.47 -12.07
N GLU A 297 22.40 19.36 -12.02
CA GLU A 297 22.31 20.66 -11.34
C GLU A 297 21.19 21.53 -11.91
N ALA A 298 20.99 21.52 -13.23
CA ALA A 298 19.92 22.28 -13.84
C ALA A 298 18.55 21.76 -13.41
N MET A 299 18.36 20.44 -13.39
CA MET A 299 17.09 19.83 -12.98
C MET A 299 16.82 20.09 -11.50
N VAL A 300 17.81 19.86 -10.63
CA VAL A 300 17.74 20.17 -9.20
C VAL A 300 17.39 21.65 -8.97
N SER A 301 18.05 22.57 -9.67
CA SER A 301 17.77 24.01 -9.54
C SER A 301 16.35 24.38 -9.98
N GLU A 302 15.85 23.81 -11.08
CA GLU A 302 14.50 24.10 -11.59
C GLU A 302 13.43 23.53 -10.63
N LEU A 303 13.63 22.31 -10.12
CA LEU A 303 12.72 21.73 -9.14
C LEU A 303 12.77 22.45 -7.79
N ALA A 304 13.95 22.82 -7.29
CA ALA A 304 14.05 23.58 -6.04
C ALA A 304 13.31 24.93 -6.10
N ALA A 305 13.15 25.53 -7.28
CA ALA A 305 12.37 26.75 -7.47
C ALA A 305 10.84 26.53 -7.46
N ILE A 306 10.38 25.28 -7.53
CA ILE A 306 8.96 24.88 -7.61
C ILE A 306 8.53 24.19 -6.34
N PHE A 307 9.34 23.25 -5.86
CA PHE A 307 9.10 22.39 -4.72
C PHE A 307 9.88 22.92 -3.51
N PRO A 308 9.16 23.47 -2.50
CA PRO A 308 9.79 24.08 -1.33
C PRO A 308 10.17 23.06 -0.25
N ASP A 309 9.81 21.78 -0.42
CA ASP A 309 10.19 20.73 0.52
C ASP A 309 11.73 20.63 0.63
N PRO A 310 12.28 20.40 1.83
CA PRO A 310 13.72 20.21 1.97
C PRO A 310 14.23 18.96 1.25
N TYR A 311 13.40 17.97 0.99
CA TYR A 311 13.79 16.73 0.32
C TYR A 311 13.58 16.78 -1.21
N LEU A 312 14.47 16.12 -1.94
CA LEU A 312 14.34 15.83 -3.37
C LEU A 312 14.83 14.40 -3.61
N HIS A 313 14.00 13.57 -4.26
CA HIS A 313 14.30 12.17 -4.51
C HIS A 313 15.10 12.01 -5.82
N ILE A 314 16.22 11.30 -5.76
CA ILE A 314 17.10 11.09 -6.93
C ILE A 314 16.91 9.72 -7.60
N GLY A 315 15.97 8.92 -7.11
CA GLY A 315 15.80 7.52 -7.51
C GLY A 315 17.03 6.69 -7.14
N GLY A 316 17.69 6.13 -8.15
CA GLY A 316 18.94 5.39 -8.03
C GLY A 316 18.77 3.88 -7.94
N ASP A 317 17.58 3.38 -8.22
CA ASP A 317 17.22 1.97 -8.26
C ASP A 317 17.59 1.29 -9.58
N GLU A 318 17.62 -0.05 -9.53
CA GLU A 318 17.65 -0.96 -10.68
C GLU A 318 18.70 -0.64 -11.79
N VAL A 319 19.86 -0.10 -11.42
CA VAL A 319 20.91 0.25 -12.39
C VAL A 319 21.49 -0.99 -13.09
N ASP A 320 21.17 -1.16 -14.38
CA ASP A 320 21.88 -2.10 -15.27
C ASP A 320 23.24 -1.53 -15.70
N ASP A 321 24.30 -2.06 -15.09
CA ASP A 321 25.67 -1.59 -15.28
C ASP A 321 26.35 -2.10 -16.56
N SER A 322 25.65 -2.84 -17.43
CA SER A 322 26.25 -3.45 -18.63
C SER A 322 26.86 -2.41 -19.58
N GLN A 323 26.24 -1.23 -19.70
CA GLN A 323 26.77 -0.15 -20.53
C GLN A 323 28.02 0.50 -19.91
N TRP A 324 28.09 0.64 -18.59
CA TRP A 324 29.29 1.11 -17.90
C TRP A 324 30.46 0.14 -18.07
N ARG A 325 30.20 -1.17 -17.94
CA ARG A 325 31.19 -2.23 -18.15
C ARG A 325 31.70 -2.28 -19.58
N ALA A 326 30.83 -2.04 -20.55
CA ALA A 326 31.20 -2.05 -21.97
C ALA A 326 31.93 -0.77 -22.44
N ASN A 327 31.83 0.34 -21.72
CA ASN A 327 32.39 1.63 -22.13
C ASN A 327 33.88 1.78 -21.72
N PRO A 328 34.83 1.85 -22.68
CA PRO A 328 36.27 1.93 -22.36
C PRO A 328 36.68 3.20 -21.61
N ALA A 329 35.99 4.32 -21.84
CA ALA A 329 36.29 5.57 -21.13
C ALA A 329 35.88 5.49 -19.66
N ILE A 330 34.74 4.86 -19.36
CA ILE A 330 34.28 4.60 -18.00
C ILE A 330 35.23 3.64 -17.29
N GLN A 331 35.63 2.55 -17.94
CA GLN A 331 36.60 1.60 -17.39
C GLN A 331 37.97 2.25 -17.10
N LYS A 332 38.39 3.21 -17.93
CA LYS A 332 39.59 4.02 -17.68
C LYS A 332 39.41 4.94 -16.47
N PHE A 333 38.26 5.61 -16.37
CA PHE A 333 37.94 6.49 -15.25
C PHE A 333 37.91 5.74 -13.90
N LEU A 334 37.32 4.55 -13.85
CA LEU A 334 37.33 3.68 -12.66
C LEU A 334 38.76 3.47 -12.16
N LYS A 335 39.69 3.11 -13.07
CA LYS A 335 41.11 2.91 -12.74
C LYS A 335 41.79 4.19 -12.27
N GLU A 336 41.54 5.32 -12.94
CA GLU A 336 42.12 6.62 -12.58
C GLU A 336 41.64 7.14 -11.23
N LYS A 337 40.40 6.84 -10.84
CA LYS A 337 39.79 7.24 -9.56
C LYS A 337 39.94 6.18 -8.47
N GLY A 338 40.47 5.00 -8.78
CA GLY A 338 40.59 3.90 -7.82
C GLY A 338 39.24 3.32 -7.37
N LEU A 339 38.22 3.38 -8.23
CA LEU A 339 36.89 2.82 -7.97
C LEU A 339 36.87 1.33 -8.34
N ALA A 340 36.42 0.49 -7.41
CA ALA A 340 36.54 -0.97 -7.56
C ALA A 340 35.60 -1.56 -8.63
N ASP A 341 34.37 -1.05 -8.70
CA ASP A 341 33.30 -1.57 -9.55
C ASP A 341 32.24 -0.51 -9.88
N SER A 342 31.17 -0.94 -10.55
CA SER A 342 30.01 -0.13 -10.92
C SER A 342 29.26 0.45 -9.71
N HIS A 343 29.21 -0.28 -8.59
CA HIS A 343 28.56 0.21 -7.38
C HIS A 343 29.36 1.37 -6.76
N ALA A 344 30.69 1.26 -6.74
CA ALA A 344 31.57 2.37 -6.36
C ALA A 344 31.44 3.58 -7.32
N LEU A 345 31.17 3.35 -8.61
CA LEU A 345 30.89 4.42 -9.58
C LEU A 345 29.56 5.12 -9.30
N GLN A 346 28.51 4.36 -8.99
CA GLN A 346 27.22 4.92 -8.59
C GLN A 346 27.34 5.69 -7.27
N ALA A 347 28.09 5.18 -6.29
CA ALA A 347 28.39 5.93 -5.07
C ALA A 347 29.15 7.23 -5.35
N TYR A 348 30.11 7.22 -6.28
CA TYR A 348 30.79 8.43 -6.76
C TYR A 348 29.81 9.43 -7.39
N PHE A 349 28.88 8.95 -8.21
CA PHE A 349 27.82 9.77 -8.80
C PHE A 349 26.90 10.37 -7.74
N ASN A 350 26.41 9.57 -6.80
CA ASN A 350 25.50 10.00 -5.74
C ASN A 350 26.17 11.03 -4.82
N ARG A 351 27.45 10.87 -4.48
CA ARG A 351 28.19 11.89 -3.71
C ARG A 351 28.26 13.24 -4.42
N ARG A 352 28.43 13.22 -5.74
CA ARG A 352 28.43 14.44 -6.55
C ARG A 352 27.03 15.07 -6.61
N LEU A 353 25.98 14.26 -6.73
CA LEU A 353 24.59 14.74 -6.68
C LEU A 353 24.23 15.33 -5.31
N GLU A 354 24.69 14.72 -4.24
CA GLU A 354 24.48 15.17 -2.87
C GLU A 354 25.02 16.59 -2.67
N THR A 355 26.26 16.87 -3.11
CA THR A 355 26.83 18.22 -3.06
C THR A 355 26.04 19.24 -3.90
N LEU A 356 25.47 18.83 -5.04
CA LEU A 356 24.61 19.70 -5.85
C LEU A 356 23.28 19.99 -5.15
N LEU A 357 22.68 18.99 -4.51
CA LEU A 357 21.47 19.17 -3.71
C LEU A 357 21.71 20.12 -2.55
N GLU A 358 22.81 19.94 -1.80
CA GLU A 358 23.17 20.83 -0.69
C GLU A 358 23.34 22.28 -1.16
N LYS A 359 23.99 22.50 -2.31
CA LYS A 359 24.12 23.84 -2.93
C LYS A 359 22.77 24.51 -3.18
N HIS A 360 21.73 23.72 -3.48
CA HIS A 360 20.36 24.18 -3.68
C HIS A 360 19.48 24.06 -2.43
N HIS A 361 20.09 23.84 -1.26
CA HIS A 361 19.41 23.67 0.03
C HIS A 361 18.39 22.52 0.01
N ARG A 362 18.77 21.39 -0.60
CA ARG A 362 17.99 20.16 -0.63
C ARG A 362 18.76 19.01 0.02
N GLN A 363 18.01 18.13 0.67
CA GLN A 363 18.47 16.89 1.26
C GLN A 363 18.12 15.75 0.33
N MET A 364 19.08 14.85 0.10
CA MET A 364 18.90 13.70 -0.77
C MET A 364 17.96 12.66 -0.15
N VAL A 365 17.04 12.17 -0.98
CA VAL A 365 16.33 10.91 -0.78
C VAL A 365 16.66 9.99 -1.97
N GLY A 366 16.78 8.68 -1.74
CA GLY A 366 16.92 7.71 -2.82
C GLY A 366 16.57 6.30 -2.35
N TRP A 367 16.36 5.41 -3.31
CA TRP A 367 16.11 3.98 -3.06
C TRP A 367 17.33 3.32 -2.42
N ASP A 368 17.14 2.17 -1.75
CA ASP A 368 18.19 1.56 -0.92
C ASP A 368 19.49 1.18 -1.66
N GLU A 369 19.49 1.08 -2.99
CA GLU A 369 20.72 0.94 -3.78
C GLU A 369 21.67 2.14 -3.69
N ILE A 370 21.16 3.34 -3.33
CA ILE A 370 22.03 4.49 -3.11
C ILE A 370 22.88 4.33 -1.85
N TYR A 371 22.53 3.40 -0.95
CA TYR A 371 23.23 3.21 0.32
C TYR A 371 24.73 2.96 0.09
N HIS A 372 25.55 3.85 0.64
CA HIS A 372 27.00 3.69 0.67
C HIS A 372 27.58 4.39 1.91
N PRO A 373 28.56 3.80 2.63
CA PRO A 373 29.14 4.38 3.85
C PRO A 373 29.72 5.79 3.68
N ASP A 374 30.14 6.14 2.47
CA ASP A 374 30.71 7.46 2.14
C ASP A 374 29.66 8.58 2.01
N LEU A 375 28.36 8.25 1.94
CA LEU A 375 27.30 9.27 1.90
C LEU A 375 27.02 9.82 3.29
N PRO A 376 26.64 11.11 3.42
CA PRO A 376 26.42 11.73 4.72
C PRO A 376 25.17 11.16 5.40
N LYS A 377 25.19 11.10 6.74
CA LYS A 377 24.07 10.56 7.53
C LYS A 377 22.79 11.41 7.47
N SER A 378 22.85 12.58 6.82
CA SER A 378 21.73 13.47 6.56
C SER A 378 20.80 12.98 5.45
N ILE A 379 21.24 12.06 4.58
CA ILE A 379 20.37 11.49 3.53
C ILE A 379 19.26 10.64 4.13
N LEU A 380 18.18 10.50 3.37
CA LEU A 380 17.08 9.60 3.67
C LEU A 380 17.09 8.43 2.68
N ILE A 381 17.00 7.20 3.19
CA ILE A 381 17.01 6.00 2.36
C ILE A 381 15.61 5.39 2.34
N GLN A 382 15.05 5.22 1.15
CA GLN A 382 13.75 4.59 0.96
C GLN A 382 13.95 3.09 0.68
N SER A 383 13.63 2.26 1.67
CA SER A 383 13.81 0.83 1.55
C SER A 383 12.65 0.17 0.82
N TRP A 384 12.98 -0.44 -0.31
CA TRP A 384 12.06 -1.26 -1.10
C TRP A 384 12.48 -2.74 -1.11
N GLN A 385 13.69 -3.07 -0.66
CA GLN A 385 14.16 -4.46 -0.50
C GLN A 385 13.67 -5.15 0.79
N GLY A 386 13.14 -4.39 1.75
CA GLY A 386 12.44 -4.89 2.93
C GLY A 386 13.01 -4.43 4.27
N GLN A 387 12.37 -4.89 5.36
CA GLN A 387 12.71 -4.50 6.72
C GLN A 387 14.17 -4.73 7.12
N ASP A 388 14.86 -5.74 6.56
CA ASP A 388 16.27 -5.98 6.93
C ASP A 388 17.19 -4.90 6.38
N ALA A 389 17.00 -4.49 5.11
CA ALA A 389 17.74 -3.39 4.51
C ALA A 389 17.49 -2.09 5.28
N LEU A 390 16.23 -1.83 5.67
CA LEU A 390 15.88 -0.72 6.54
C LEU A 390 16.55 -0.81 7.93
N GLY A 391 16.62 -2.01 8.51
CA GLY A 391 17.32 -2.27 9.76
C GLY A 391 18.81 -1.95 9.66
N ASP A 392 19.45 -2.30 8.55
CA ASP A 392 20.86 -2.01 8.28
C ASP A 392 21.09 -0.50 8.12
N VAL A 393 20.22 0.20 7.37
CA VAL A 393 20.21 1.67 7.26
C VAL A 393 20.21 2.32 8.65
N ALA A 394 19.29 1.90 9.52
CA ALA A 394 19.17 2.44 10.88
C ALA A 394 20.39 2.15 11.75
N LYS A 395 20.92 0.91 11.71
CA LYS A 395 22.14 0.50 12.45
C LYS A 395 23.37 1.32 12.08
N HIS A 396 23.50 1.66 10.80
CA HIS A 396 24.61 2.48 10.31
C HIS A 396 24.38 3.99 10.47
N GLY A 397 23.32 4.40 11.18
CA GLY A 397 23.04 5.78 11.56
C GLY A 397 22.40 6.64 10.46
N TYR A 398 21.90 6.02 9.39
CA TYR A 398 21.14 6.72 8.35
C TYR A 398 19.65 6.71 8.69
N ARG A 399 18.93 7.71 8.16
CA ARG A 399 17.48 7.77 8.25
C ARG A 399 16.86 6.89 7.17
N GLY A 400 15.73 6.28 7.48
CA GLY A 400 15.03 5.41 6.53
C GLY A 400 13.51 5.48 6.59
N ILE A 401 12.87 5.17 5.46
CA ILE A 401 11.43 4.92 5.34
C ILE A 401 11.20 3.58 4.64
N LEU A 402 10.07 2.92 4.90
CA LEU A 402 9.71 1.64 4.30
C LEU A 402 8.64 1.80 3.20
N SER A 403 8.88 1.22 2.03
CA SER A 403 7.84 1.01 1.00
C SER A 403 7.51 -0.46 0.75
N THR A 404 8.44 -1.40 1.00
CA THR A 404 8.14 -2.84 0.87
C THR A 404 6.96 -3.22 1.73
N GLY A 405 5.99 -3.93 1.14
CA GLY A 405 4.74 -4.29 1.80
C GLY A 405 3.63 -3.24 1.68
N PHE A 406 3.90 -2.07 1.10
CA PHE A 406 2.90 -1.03 0.78
C PHE A 406 2.76 -0.72 -0.71
N TYR A 407 3.06 -1.71 -1.57
CA TYR A 407 2.89 -1.60 -3.02
C TYR A 407 1.42 -1.82 -3.38
N LEU A 408 0.70 -0.72 -3.60
CA LEU A 408 -0.74 -0.73 -3.92
C LEU A 408 -1.00 -0.88 -5.42
N ASP A 409 0.01 -0.77 -6.27
CA ASP A 409 -0.07 -1.20 -7.69
C ASP A 409 -0.27 -2.72 -7.80
N GLN A 410 0.23 -3.47 -6.82
CA GLN A 410 -0.01 -4.89 -6.69
C GLN A 410 -1.40 -5.11 -6.07
N PRO A 411 -2.29 -5.89 -6.72
CA PRO A 411 -3.50 -6.34 -6.07
C PRO A 411 -3.09 -7.32 -4.97
N GLN A 412 -3.21 -6.88 -3.73
CA GLN A 412 -2.93 -7.64 -2.52
C GLN A 412 -4.03 -7.32 -1.52
N TYR A 413 -4.29 -8.25 -0.60
CA TYR A 413 -5.25 -8.04 0.48
C TYR A 413 -4.89 -6.81 1.32
N THR A 414 -5.89 -6.02 1.70
CA THR A 414 -5.69 -4.84 2.56
C THR A 414 -5.04 -5.23 3.88
N ALA A 415 -5.41 -6.38 4.44
CA ALA A 415 -4.83 -6.87 5.70
C ALA A 415 -3.32 -7.15 5.60
N TYR A 416 -2.78 -7.52 4.44
CA TYR A 416 -1.33 -7.68 4.25
C TYR A 416 -0.61 -6.35 4.45
N HIS A 417 -1.10 -5.29 3.82
CA HIS A 417 -0.57 -3.95 4.02
C HIS A 417 -0.75 -3.48 5.46
N TYR A 418 -1.92 -3.74 6.05
CA TYR A 418 -2.24 -3.31 7.41
C TYR A 418 -1.34 -3.94 8.49
N ARG A 419 -0.90 -5.19 8.30
CA ARG A 419 0.01 -5.90 9.22
C ARG A 419 1.49 -5.56 9.01
N ASN A 420 1.84 -4.87 7.93
CA ASN A 420 3.23 -4.58 7.59
C ASN A 420 3.82 -3.53 8.55
N GLU A 421 4.73 -3.94 9.43
CA GLU A 421 5.37 -3.05 10.39
C GLU A 421 6.57 -2.28 9.80
N ILE A 422 6.77 -1.05 10.25
CA ILE A 422 7.94 -0.25 9.87
C ILE A 422 9.18 -0.71 10.64
N ILE A 423 9.01 -1.00 11.93
CA ILE A 423 10.10 -1.43 12.80
C ILE A 423 10.38 -2.91 12.52
N PRO A 424 11.62 -3.28 12.14
CA PRO A 424 11.97 -4.67 11.86
C PRO A 424 11.68 -5.59 13.04
N GLN A 425 11.06 -6.74 12.77
CA GLN A 425 10.59 -7.68 13.79
C GLN A 425 11.54 -8.88 13.92
N GLY A 426 11.80 -9.30 15.16
CA GLY A 426 12.59 -10.49 15.46
C GLY A 426 11.80 -11.79 15.39
N LEU A 427 12.50 -12.92 15.58
CA LEU A 427 11.88 -14.27 15.56
C LEU A 427 11.29 -14.69 16.92
N ASN A 428 11.51 -13.91 17.98
CA ASN A 428 10.99 -14.18 19.34
C ASN A 428 11.25 -15.61 19.84
N GLY A 429 12.40 -16.20 19.49
CA GLY A 429 12.80 -17.54 19.90
C GLY A 429 12.13 -18.68 19.14
N VAL A 430 11.29 -18.40 18.12
CA VAL A 430 10.62 -19.43 17.30
C VAL A 430 11.61 -20.38 16.63
N ASP A 431 12.81 -19.90 16.32
CA ASP A 431 13.90 -20.65 15.69
C ASP A 431 14.88 -21.30 16.67
N THR A 432 14.65 -21.18 17.98
CA THR A 432 15.42 -21.91 18.99
C THR A 432 14.93 -23.34 19.10
N ILE A 433 15.84 -24.32 18.93
CA ILE A 433 15.55 -25.76 19.02
C ILE A 433 16.25 -26.31 20.26
N THR A 434 15.50 -26.98 21.12
CA THR A 434 15.94 -27.58 22.39
C THR A 434 15.99 -29.10 22.29
N ASP A 435 16.56 -29.76 23.29
CA ASP A 435 16.67 -31.23 23.33
C ASP A 435 15.30 -31.95 23.37
N ASN A 436 14.23 -31.25 23.76
CA ASN A 436 12.86 -31.78 23.79
C ASN A 436 12.11 -31.58 22.46
N ASP A 437 12.70 -30.86 21.51
CA ASP A 437 12.04 -30.54 20.24
C ASP A 437 12.26 -31.64 19.19
N SER A 438 11.21 -31.90 18.42
CA SER A 438 11.32 -32.62 17.15
C SER A 438 11.24 -31.61 16.00
N ALA A 439 12.39 -31.31 15.37
CA ALA A 439 12.48 -30.42 14.22
C ALA A 439 12.70 -31.20 12.92
N GLN A 440 12.01 -30.80 11.86
CA GLN A 440 12.26 -31.29 10.51
C GLN A 440 12.22 -30.15 9.51
N SER A 441 13.17 -30.18 8.57
CA SER A 441 13.30 -29.19 7.51
C SER A 441 13.09 -29.79 6.13
N TRP A 442 12.58 -28.97 5.20
CA TRP A 442 12.42 -29.31 3.79
C TRP A 442 12.88 -28.15 2.94
N GLN A 443 13.65 -28.44 1.89
CA GLN A 443 13.91 -27.47 0.83
C GLN A 443 12.71 -27.40 -0.12
N PHE A 444 12.50 -26.24 -0.72
CA PHE A 444 11.51 -26.02 -1.77
C PHE A 444 12.09 -25.23 -2.95
N SER A 445 11.52 -25.46 -4.12
CA SER A 445 11.68 -24.63 -5.32
C SER A 445 10.31 -24.25 -5.86
N MET A 446 10.11 -22.96 -6.09
CA MET A 446 8.88 -22.38 -6.63
C MET A 446 9.21 -21.65 -7.94
N PRO A 447 8.92 -22.26 -9.11
CA PRO A 447 9.08 -21.60 -10.40
C PRO A 447 8.24 -20.31 -10.47
N ARG A 448 8.83 -19.24 -11.02
CA ARG A 448 8.11 -17.99 -11.30
C ARG A 448 7.66 -17.92 -12.75
N LEU A 449 6.61 -17.13 -12.99
CA LEU A 449 6.13 -16.81 -14.34
C LEU A 449 7.13 -15.91 -15.11
N LYS A 450 7.95 -15.14 -14.39
CA LYS A 450 9.03 -14.31 -14.93
C LYS A 450 10.24 -14.36 -13.97
N GLY A 451 11.45 -14.47 -14.52
CA GLY A 451 12.70 -14.54 -13.77
C GLY A 451 12.99 -15.92 -13.16
N SER A 452 14.06 -16.00 -12.35
CA SER A 452 14.51 -17.25 -11.71
C SER A 452 13.52 -17.76 -10.65
N ALA A 453 13.52 -19.07 -10.38
CA ALA A 453 12.72 -19.66 -9.31
C ALA A 453 13.03 -19.05 -7.94
N VAL A 454 12.03 -19.02 -7.05
CA VAL A 454 12.21 -18.73 -5.63
C VAL A 454 12.57 -20.03 -4.92
N GLU A 455 13.71 -20.03 -4.26
CA GLU A 455 14.25 -21.21 -3.59
C GLU A 455 14.40 -20.93 -2.10
N GLY A 456 14.29 -21.97 -1.28
CA GLY A 456 14.46 -21.84 0.16
C GLY A 456 14.23 -23.15 0.89
N SER A 457 14.00 -23.03 2.19
CA SER A 457 13.63 -24.13 3.07
C SER A 457 12.72 -23.67 4.19
N PHE A 458 11.86 -24.53 4.70
CA PHE A 458 11.14 -24.28 5.95
C PHE A 458 11.42 -25.39 6.95
N THR A 459 11.24 -25.07 8.23
CA THR A 459 11.40 -25.99 9.35
C THR A 459 10.14 -25.94 10.21
N LEU A 460 9.57 -27.10 10.48
CA LEU A 460 8.51 -27.26 11.48
C LEU A 460 9.12 -27.91 12.71
N VAL A 461 8.79 -27.35 13.87
CA VAL A 461 9.28 -27.81 15.16
C VAL A 461 8.09 -28.12 16.06
N LYS A 462 8.01 -29.38 16.49
CA LYS A 462 7.05 -29.84 17.49
C LYS A 462 7.71 -29.81 18.86
N GLY A 463 7.28 -28.87 19.70
CA GLY A 463 7.67 -28.79 21.11
C GLY A 463 6.47 -29.01 22.03
N ASP A 464 6.69 -28.81 23.34
CA ASP A 464 5.67 -29.03 24.37
C ASP A 464 4.43 -28.13 24.23
N SER A 465 4.62 -26.90 23.72
CA SER A 465 3.54 -25.92 23.51
C SER A 465 2.86 -26.04 22.14
N GLY A 466 3.16 -27.09 21.36
CA GLY A 466 2.61 -27.32 20.04
C GLY A 466 3.57 -27.04 18.89
N TRP A 467 3.00 -26.81 17.70
CA TRP A 467 3.78 -26.56 16.49
C TRP A 467 4.22 -25.10 16.41
N ARG A 468 5.49 -24.91 16.06
CA ARG A 468 6.06 -23.63 15.61
C ARG A 468 6.93 -23.88 14.39
N GLY A 469 7.37 -22.82 13.71
CA GLY A 469 8.24 -23.00 12.57
C GLY A 469 8.79 -21.71 12.01
N PHE A 470 9.73 -21.86 11.09
CA PHE A 470 10.37 -20.76 10.40
C PHE A 470 10.71 -21.15 8.98
N ILE A 471 10.89 -20.16 8.13
CA ILE A 471 11.20 -20.30 6.71
C ILE A 471 12.37 -19.40 6.33
N ASP A 472 13.25 -19.95 5.51
CA ASP A 472 14.47 -19.34 4.99
C ASP A 472 14.34 -19.26 3.46
N PHE A 473 14.20 -18.06 2.92
CA PHE A 473 14.31 -17.83 1.47
C PHE A 473 15.77 -17.56 1.11
N LYS A 474 16.23 -18.06 -0.04
CA LYS A 474 17.61 -17.90 -0.50
C LYS A 474 18.00 -16.42 -0.55
N GLY A 475 19.03 -16.04 0.23
CA GLY A 475 19.54 -14.67 0.29
C GLY A 475 18.66 -13.69 1.07
N LYS A 476 17.64 -14.16 1.79
CA LYS A 476 16.79 -13.34 2.67
C LYS A 476 16.90 -13.86 4.10
N SER A 477 16.59 -12.99 5.05
CA SER A 477 16.55 -13.40 6.45
C SER A 477 15.37 -14.34 6.73
N ARG A 478 15.58 -15.15 7.76
CA ARG A 478 14.61 -16.08 8.32
C ARG A 478 13.36 -15.34 8.78
N ARG A 479 12.23 -16.00 8.63
CA ARG A 479 10.93 -15.50 9.10
C ARG A 479 10.20 -16.58 9.88
N ALA A 480 9.53 -16.17 10.95
CA ALA A 480 8.61 -17.06 11.67
C ALA A 480 7.38 -17.34 10.81
N VAL A 481 6.90 -18.58 10.83
CA VAL A 481 5.60 -18.92 10.23
C VAL A 481 4.52 -18.85 11.30
N GLN A 482 3.29 -18.58 10.87
CA GLN A 482 2.13 -18.38 11.73
C GLN A 482 1.02 -19.35 11.33
N GLU A 483 0.02 -19.56 12.20
CA GLU A 483 -1.21 -20.30 11.85
C GLU A 483 -0.92 -21.69 11.23
N ILE A 484 0.00 -22.48 11.84
CA ILE A 484 0.32 -23.82 11.35
C ILE A 484 -0.88 -24.74 11.57
N GLU A 485 -1.37 -25.34 10.49
CA GLU A 485 -2.52 -26.24 10.50
C GLU A 485 -2.21 -27.50 9.67
N TRP A 486 -2.52 -28.67 10.22
CA TRP A 486 -2.45 -29.95 9.50
C TRP A 486 -3.83 -30.26 8.90
N LEU A 487 -3.89 -30.29 7.57
CA LEU A 487 -5.11 -30.52 6.78
C LEU A 487 -5.43 -32.02 6.58
N GLY A 488 -4.49 -32.88 7.01
CA GLY A 488 -4.56 -34.33 7.00
C GLY A 488 -3.23 -34.89 7.52
N ASP A 489 -3.05 -36.21 7.44
CA ASP A 489 -1.88 -36.90 8.00
C ASP A 489 -0.54 -36.44 7.44
N ASN A 490 -0.54 -35.96 6.19
CA ASN A 490 0.66 -35.58 5.45
C ASN A 490 0.55 -34.20 4.78
N GLN A 491 -0.51 -33.44 5.04
CA GLN A 491 -0.71 -32.13 4.41
C GLN A 491 -0.72 -31.02 5.46
N VAL A 492 0.12 -30.01 5.26
CA VAL A 492 0.30 -28.88 6.18
C VAL A 492 0.15 -27.55 5.44
N THR A 493 -0.41 -26.56 6.14
CA THR A 493 -0.47 -25.17 5.73
C THR A 493 0.00 -24.26 6.87
N PHE A 494 0.49 -23.09 6.53
CA PHE A 494 0.85 -22.02 7.47
C PHE A 494 0.85 -20.68 6.73
N ARG A 495 0.84 -19.57 7.47
CA ARG A 495 0.90 -18.22 6.92
C ARG A 495 2.27 -17.59 7.12
N ILE A 496 2.70 -16.83 6.13
CA ILE A 496 3.82 -15.89 6.25
C ILE A 496 3.57 -14.66 5.36
N ASP A 497 3.79 -13.46 5.87
CA ASP A 497 3.86 -12.26 5.05
C ASP A 497 5.29 -12.11 4.49
N THR A 498 5.43 -12.08 3.16
CA THR A 498 6.72 -11.96 2.45
C THR A 498 6.75 -10.71 1.59
N TRP A 499 7.89 -10.38 0.97
CA TRP A 499 7.96 -9.29 -0.01
C TRP A 499 7.06 -9.51 -1.24
N MET A 500 6.53 -10.73 -1.43
CA MET A 500 5.61 -11.08 -2.51
C MET A 500 4.13 -10.97 -2.10
N GLY A 501 3.82 -10.59 -0.86
CA GLY A 501 2.46 -10.60 -0.30
C GLY A 501 2.25 -11.64 0.79
N GLU A 502 1.00 -11.76 1.24
CA GLU A 502 0.55 -12.86 2.10
C GLU A 502 0.82 -14.18 1.36
N THR A 503 1.59 -15.07 1.97
CA THR A 503 1.99 -16.34 1.40
C THR A 503 1.49 -17.47 2.28
N ARG A 504 0.70 -18.39 1.70
CA ARG A 504 0.12 -19.54 2.40
C ARG A 504 0.47 -20.84 1.66
N PRO A 505 1.51 -21.57 2.07
CA PRO A 505 1.83 -22.87 1.49
C PRO A 505 0.75 -23.91 1.79
N VAL A 506 0.44 -24.76 0.83
CA VAL A 506 -0.35 -25.99 1.02
C VAL A 506 0.50 -27.15 0.52
N LEU A 507 1.08 -27.89 1.47
CA LEU A 507 2.21 -28.77 1.22
C LEU A 507 1.88 -30.19 1.64
N THR A 508 2.10 -31.14 0.73
CA THR A 508 2.01 -32.58 0.98
C THR A 508 3.41 -33.15 1.17
N ILE A 509 3.63 -33.80 2.30
CA ILE A 509 4.92 -34.36 2.74
C ILE A 509 4.83 -35.89 2.69
N ASN A 510 5.47 -36.51 1.70
CA ASN A 510 5.51 -37.97 1.55
C ASN A 510 6.94 -38.46 1.63
N ASP A 511 7.30 -39.08 2.75
CA ASP A 511 8.67 -39.51 3.07
C ASP A 511 9.68 -38.35 2.87
N ASP A 512 10.57 -38.50 1.89
CA ASP A 512 11.61 -37.51 1.58
C ASP A 512 11.18 -36.48 0.53
N LYS A 513 9.94 -36.55 0.00
CA LYS A 513 9.44 -35.67 -1.06
C LYS A 513 8.42 -34.65 -0.53
N LEU A 514 8.56 -33.43 -1.02
CA LEU A 514 7.63 -32.33 -0.81
C LEU A 514 6.99 -31.97 -2.15
N ALA A 515 5.66 -31.81 -2.16
CA ALA A 515 4.92 -31.31 -3.31
C ALA A 515 3.76 -30.43 -2.84
N GLY A 516 3.27 -29.55 -3.70
CA GLY A 516 2.09 -28.73 -3.40
C GLY A 516 2.14 -27.40 -4.12
N TYR A 517 1.69 -26.35 -3.46
CA TYR A 517 1.78 -24.99 -3.97
C TYR A 517 1.95 -23.98 -2.85
N PHE A 518 2.51 -22.82 -3.19
CA PHE A 518 2.39 -21.61 -2.38
C PHE A 518 1.25 -20.79 -2.94
N LEU A 519 0.30 -20.42 -2.09
CA LEU A 519 -0.70 -19.42 -2.43
C LEU A 519 -0.09 -18.04 -2.15
N LEU A 520 0.25 -17.28 -3.19
CA LEU A 520 0.75 -15.91 -3.09
C LEU A 520 -0.43 -14.94 -3.31
N GLY A 521 -0.88 -14.28 -2.24
CA GLY A 521 -2.16 -13.60 -2.20
C GLY A 521 -3.28 -14.61 -2.50
N ASN A 522 -3.84 -14.54 -3.71
CA ASN A 522 -4.86 -15.44 -4.21
C ASN A 522 -4.40 -16.36 -5.36
N THR A 523 -3.11 -16.39 -5.72
CA THR A 523 -2.61 -17.17 -6.88
C THR A 523 -1.77 -18.36 -6.44
N ARG A 524 -2.04 -19.54 -7.01
CA ARG A 524 -1.29 -20.78 -6.72
C ARG A 524 -0.03 -20.88 -7.58
N TYR A 525 1.12 -20.97 -6.93
CA TYR A 525 2.41 -21.28 -7.54
C TYR A 525 2.83 -22.69 -7.16
N PRO A 526 2.95 -23.64 -8.12
CA PRO A 526 3.35 -25.00 -7.80
C PRO A 526 4.76 -25.01 -7.19
N ILE A 527 4.97 -25.91 -6.24
CA ILE A 527 6.27 -26.12 -5.61
C ILE A 527 6.60 -27.60 -5.58
N ASP A 528 7.89 -27.89 -5.67
CA ASP A 528 8.46 -29.18 -5.31
C ASP A 528 9.59 -29.00 -4.33
N GLY A 529 10.01 -30.11 -3.73
CA GLY A 529 11.07 -30.07 -2.74
C GLY A 529 11.41 -31.44 -2.20
N LYS A 530 12.32 -31.43 -1.23
CA LYS A 530 12.75 -32.65 -0.53
C LYS A 530 13.12 -32.35 0.90
N ARG A 531 13.10 -33.41 1.70
CA ARG A 531 13.57 -33.39 3.09
C ARG A 531 15.06 -33.00 3.16
N LEU A 532 15.43 -32.30 4.23
CA LEU A 532 16.81 -31.99 4.58
C LEU A 532 17.24 -32.81 5.81
N ASP A 533 18.51 -33.21 5.83
CA ASP A 533 19.09 -34.02 6.91
C ASP A 533 19.35 -33.20 8.18
N ALA A 534 19.49 -31.87 8.04
CA ALA A 534 19.78 -30.96 9.13
C ALA A 534 18.97 -29.67 8.98
N VAL A 535 18.73 -29.02 10.12
CA VAL A 535 18.10 -27.70 10.16
C VAL A 535 19.08 -26.66 9.60
N PRO A 536 18.69 -25.87 8.58
CA PRO A 536 19.53 -24.81 8.05
C PRO A 536 19.87 -23.76 9.11
N GLN A 537 21.06 -23.15 9.04
CA GLN A 537 21.40 -22.04 9.94
C GLN A 537 20.54 -20.79 9.70
N GLY A 538 20.18 -20.52 8.43
CA GLY A 538 19.43 -19.33 8.04
C GLY A 538 20.23 -18.04 8.18
N ILE A 539 19.60 -16.92 7.83
CA ILE A 539 20.14 -15.56 8.03
C ILE A 539 19.24 -14.89 9.07
N GLN A 540 19.77 -14.30 10.14
CA GLN A 540 18.94 -13.66 11.16
C GLN A 540 18.39 -12.31 10.69
N PRO A 541 17.17 -11.90 11.11
CA PRO A 541 16.66 -10.57 10.82
C PRO A 541 17.55 -9.45 11.36
N THR A 542 17.64 -8.34 10.64
CA THR A 542 18.41 -7.18 11.09
C THR A 542 17.56 -6.30 12.00
N LEU A 543 17.82 -6.37 13.32
CA LEU A 543 17.07 -5.61 14.32
C LEU A 543 17.85 -4.39 14.82
N PRO A 544 17.37 -3.14 14.57
CA PRO A 544 17.93 -1.95 15.20
C PRO A 544 17.51 -1.87 16.68
N ASP A 545 18.41 -1.36 17.53
CA ASP A 545 18.09 -1.05 18.92
C ASP A 545 17.15 0.16 19.07
N ALA A 546 16.65 0.42 20.29
CA ALA A 546 15.69 1.50 20.54
C ALA A 546 16.20 2.91 20.17
N GLN A 547 17.51 3.15 20.18
CA GLN A 547 18.08 4.43 19.78
C GLN A 547 18.20 4.52 18.25
N GLN A 548 18.60 3.42 17.60
CA GLN A 548 18.68 3.30 16.14
C GLN A 548 17.29 3.37 15.49
N GLN A 549 16.25 2.85 16.14
CA GLN A 549 14.86 2.92 15.66
C GLN A 549 14.36 4.35 15.46
N LYS A 550 14.93 5.35 16.16
CA LYS A 550 14.59 6.77 15.94
C LYS A 550 14.97 7.29 14.56
N ASN A 551 15.81 6.55 13.82
CA ASN A 551 16.15 6.87 12.44
C ASN A 551 15.06 6.42 11.44
N LEU A 552 14.09 5.61 11.87
CA LEU A 552 12.98 5.15 11.05
C LEU A 552 11.88 6.21 11.06
N LEU A 553 11.74 6.96 9.96
CA LEU A 553 10.85 8.12 9.88
C LEU A 553 9.40 7.75 9.53
N GLY A 554 9.15 6.49 9.13
CA GLY A 554 7.83 6.00 8.75
C GLY A 554 7.87 5.18 7.47
N GLY A 555 6.85 5.35 6.64
CA GLY A 555 6.69 4.56 5.43
C GLY A 555 5.84 5.25 4.38
N GLU A 556 5.75 4.59 3.24
CA GLU A 556 5.17 5.18 2.05
C GLU A 556 4.50 4.11 1.18
N ALA A 557 3.21 4.34 0.88
CA ALA A 557 2.50 3.56 -0.12
C ALA A 557 3.07 3.85 -1.50
N ALA A 558 3.38 2.80 -2.27
CA ALA A 558 3.85 2.95 -3.64
C ALA A 558 2.73 2.60 -4.64
N LEU A 559 2.46 3.49 -5.58
CA LEU A 559 1.51 3.27 -6.67
C LEU A 559 2.20 3.48 -8.02
N TRP A 560 2.94 2.45 -8.44
CA TRP A 560 3.52 2.36 -9.78
C TRP A 560 2.44 2.22 -10.86
N ALA A 561 2.72 2.73 -12.05
CA ALA A 561 1.71 2.94 -13.07
C ALA A 561 1.85 2.07 -14.30
N GLU A 562 2.49 0.90 -14.26
CA GLU A 562 2.51 -0.02 -15.42
C GLU A 562 1.12 -0.57 -15.74
N ASN A 563 0.36 -0.93 -14.69
CA ASN A 563 -1.02 -1.42 -14.77
C ASN A 563 -2.03 -0.46 -14.09
N VAL A 564 -1.66 0.80 -13.92
CA VAL A 564 -2.53 1.83 -13.32
C VAL A 564 -2.56 3.06 -14.23
N ALA A 565 -3.76 3.55 -14.53
CA ALA A 565 -3.98 4.78 -15.27
C ALA A 565 -5.13 5.58 -14.66
N ALA A 566 -5.25 6.86 -15.03
CA ALA A 566 -6.24 7.77 -14.44
C ALA A 566 -7.69 7.26 -14.37
N PRO A 567 -8.22 6.48 -15.34
CA PRO A 567 -9.59 5.95 -15.27
C PRO A 567 -9.81 4.79 -14.30
N VAL A 568 -8.75 4.19 -13.75
CA VAL A 568 -8.82 3.06 -12.82
C VAL A 568 -8.02 3.29 -11.53
N ILE A 569 -7.36 4.44 -11.40
CA ILE A 569 -6.45 4.74 -10.29
C ILE A 569 -7.14 4.65 -8.93
N ASP A 570 -8.39 5.10 -8.80
CA ASP A 570 -9.08 5.09 -7.51
C ASP A 570 -9.47 3.66 -7.12
N ILE A 571 -9.81 2.80 -8.09
CA ILE A 571 -10.09 1.37 -7.87
C ILE A 571 -8.85 0.67 -7.28
N LYS A 572 -7.66 1.09 -7.69
CA LYS A 572 -6.40 0.48 -7.22
C LYS A 572 -5.96 1.06 -5.89
N LEU A 573 -6.11 2.36 -5.68
CA LEU A 573 -5.60 3.01 -4.47
C LEU A 573 -6.56 2.90 -3.27
N TRP A 574 -7.86 3.10 -3.49
CA TRP A 574 -8.86 3.25 -2.42
C TRP A 574 -9.82 2.04 -2.38
N PRO A 575 -10.23 1.59 -1.18
CA PRO A 575 -9.97 2.18 0.13
C PRO A 575 -8.65 1.73 0.80
N ARG A 576 -7.86 0.84 0.20
CA ARG A 576 -6.69 0.19 0.83
C ARG A 576 -5.66 1.15 1.43
N ALA A 577 -5.45 2.31 0.81
CA ALA A 577 -4.54 3.32 1.33
C ALA A 577 -4.92 3.87 2.73
N PHE A 578 -6.19 3.77 3.16
CA PHE A 578 -6.57 4.11 4.53
C PHE A 578 -5.95 3.16 5.57
N ALA A 579 -5.81 1.87 5.23
CA ALA A 579 -5.19 0.89 6.11
C ALA A 579 -3.66 1.10 6.22
N VAL A 580 -3.01 1.49 5.12
CA VAL A 580 -1.60 1.91 5.15
C VAL A 580 -1.45 3.15 6.02
N ALA A 581 -2.31 4.15 5.84
CA ALA A 581 -2.27 5.36 6.63
C ALA A 581 -2.50 5.10 8.13
N GLU A 582 -3.35 4.14 8.47
CA GLU A 582 -3.56 3.72 9.85
C GLU A 582 -2.30 3.12 10.47
N ARG A 583 -1.62 2.21 9.77
CA ARG A 583 -0.34 1.64 10.24
C ARG A 583 0.74 2.71 10.47
N LEU A 584 0.68 3.81 9.70
CA LEU A 584 1.63 4.92 9.77
C LEU A 584 1.24 6.01 10.81
N TRP A 585 -0.02 6.05 11.24
CA TRP A 585 -0.54 7.05 12.17
C TRP A 585 -0.81 6.48 13.56
N SER A 586 -1.54 5.37 13.65
CA SER A 586 -2.04 4.80 14.90
C SER A 586 -0.95 4.11 15.72
N ALA A 587 -1.26 3.81 16.97
CA ALA A 587 -0.40 3.04 17.84
C ALA A 587 -0.10 1.64 17.26
N GLU A 588 1.06 1.09 17.59
CA GLU A 588 1.53 -0.20 17.06
C GLU A 588 0.60 -1.38 17.35
N ASP A 589 -0.06 -1.35 18.51
CA ASP A 589 -1.01 -2.37 18.97
C ASP A 589 -2.38 -2.30 18.26
N VAL A 590 -2.66 -1.26 17.48
CA VAL A 590 -3.81 -1.21 16.56
C VAL A 590 -3.49 -2.08 15.34
N LYS A 591 -3.77 -3.39 15.48
CA LYS A 591 -3.42 -4.41 14.48
C LYS A 591 -4.46 -5.50 14.26
N ASP A 592 -5.64 -5.36 14.86
CA ASP A 592 -6.79 -6.24 14.60
C ASP A 592 -7.32 -6.00 13.18
N SER A 593 -7.19 -7.01 12.32
CA SER A 593 -7.59 -6.92 10.91
C SER A 593 -9.11 -6.97 10.73
N ASP A 594 -9.84 -7.67 11.59
CA ASP A 594 -11.30 -7.77 11.49
C ASP A 594 -11.95 -6.43 11.87
N ASN A 595 -11.48 -5.81 12.96
CA ASN A 595 -11.89 -4.46 13.32
C ASN A 595 -11.50 -3.43 12.24
N MET A 596 -10.31 -3.56 11.64
CA MET A 596 -9.89 -2.71 10.52
C MET A 596 -10.86 -2.80 9.35
N TYR A 597 -11.23 -3.99 8.88
CA TYR A 597 -12.18 -4.14 7.77
C TYR A 597 -13.56 -3.54 8.07
N GLN A 598 -14.06 -3.68 9.31
CA GLN A 598 -15.32 -3.04 9.72
C GLN A 598 -15.26 -1.52 9.56
N ARG A 599 -14.19 -0.88 10.04
CA ARG A 599 -14.00 0.57 9.91
C ARG A 599 -13.70 0.99 8.47
N LEU A 600 -12.94 0.18 7.73
CA LEU A 600 -12.62 0.43 6.32
C LEU A 600 -13.88 0.46 5.45
N GLN A 601 -14.87 -0.39 5.71
CA GLN A 601 -16.15 -0.37 5.02
C GLN A 601 -16.88 0.98 5.21
N ALA A 602 -16.86 1.52 6.43
CA ALA A 602 -17.41 2.85 6.70
C ALA A 602 -16.61 3.94 5.98
N MET A 603 -15.28 3.85 5.95
CA MET A 603 -14.40 4.79 5.24
C MET A 603 -14.58 4.76 3.73
N ASP A 604 -14.79 3.60 3.14
CA ASP A 604 -15.03 3.44 1.72
C ASP A 604 -16.29 4.20 1.28
N SER A 605 -17.39 4.02 2.01
CA SER A 605 -18.64 4.76 1.79
C SER A 605 -18.48 6.25 2.07
N TRP A 606 -17.88 6.61 3.21
CA TRP A 606 -17.68 7.99 3.62
C TRP A 606 -16.78 8.76 2.65
N SER A 607 -15.70 8.15 2.16
CA SER A 607 -14.75 8.82 1.27
C SER A 607 -15.34 9.09 -0.11
N THR A 608 -16.23 8.22 -0.59
CA THR A 608 -16.98 8.45 -1.84
C THR A 608 -17.84 9.72 -1.76
N VAL A 609 -18.55 9.91 -0.64
CA VAL A 609 -19.49 11.03 -0.46
C VAL A 609 -18.80 12.29 0.03
N SER A 610 -18.03 12.19 1.11
CA SER A 610 -17.40 13.31 1.80
C SER A 610 -16.21 13.85 1.00
N VAL A 611 -15.29 12.98 0.58
CA VAL A 611 -14.05 13.39 -0.08
C VAL A 611 -14.28 13.57 -1.59
N GLY A 612 -15.07 12.69 -2.21
CA GLY A 612 -15.28 12.64 -3.65
C GLY A 612 -14.32 11.69 -4.36
N LEU A 613 -13.84 10.66 -3.65
CA LEU A 613 -13.11 9.56 -4.27
C LEU A 613 -14.03 8.76 -5.19
N GLN A 614 -13.46 8.18 -6.24
CA GLN A 614 -14.19 7.65 -7.39
C GLN A 614 -13.98 6.15 -7.60
N GLN A 615 -13.56 5.37 -6.59
CA GLN A 615 -13.32 3.94 -6.74
C GLN A 615 -14.55 3.18 -7.25
N HIS A 616 -15.74 3.50 -6.72
CA HIS A 616 -17.01 2.91 -7.17
C HIS A 616 -17.49 3.46 -8.51
N THR A 617 -17.34 4.77 -8.74
CA THR A 617 -17.73 5.40 -10.00
C THR A 617 -16.88 4.92 -11.16
N GLN A 618 -15.55 4.88 -10.99
CA GLN A 618 -14.62 4.36 -11.99
C GLN A 618 -14.91 2.89 -12.29
N GLN A 619 -15.16 2.06 -11.26
CA GLN A 619 -15.56 0.66 -11.46
C GLN A 619 -16.85 0.56 -12.29
N LEU A 620 -17.89 1.31 -11.94
CA LEU A 620 -19.16 1.31 -12.67
C LEU A 620 -18.98 1.78 -14.12
N GLU A 621 -18.12 2.76 -14.38
CA GLU A 621 -17.75 3.19 -15.74
C GLU A 621 -17.07 2.05 -16.51
N GLN A 622 -16.16 1.29 -15.88
CA GLN A 622 -15.56 0.12 -16.52
C GLN A 622 -16.59 -0.96 -16.82
N PHE A 623 -17.49 -1.28 -15.89
CA PHE A 623 -18.57 -2.24 -16.13
C PHE A 623 -19.53 -1.77 -17.22
N THR A 624 -19.84 -0.47 -17.28
CA THR A 624 -20.68 0.11 -18.33
C THR A 624 -20.03 -0.07 -19.70
N ARG A 625 -18.71 0.13 -19.78
CA ARG A 625 -17.94 -0.13 -21.01
C ARG A 625 -17.96 -1.60 -21.41
N LEU A 626 -17.71 -2.50 -20.46
CA LEU A 626 -17.68 -3.94 -20.69
C LEU A 626 -19.07 -4.51 -21.02
N ALA A 627 -20.13 -4.00 -20.42
CA ALA A 627 -21.50 -4.37 -20.75
C ALA A 627 -22.00 -3.70 -22.04
N ASN A 628 -21.29 -2.67 -22.52
CA ASN A 628 -21.75 -1.76 -23.58
C ASN A 628 -23.17 -1.22 -23.31
N SER A 629 -23.48 -0.96 -22.03
CA SER A 629 -24.82 -0.70 -21.54
C SER A 629 -24.78 -0.21 -20.09
N SER A 630 -25.78 0.56 -19.66
CA SER A 630 -25.99 0.88 -18.24
C SER A 630 -26.46 -0.32 -17.42
N HIS A 631 -26.91 -1.40 -18.07
CA HIS A 631 -27.31 -2.66 -17.44
C HIS A 631 -26.08 -3.49 -17.05
N THR A 632 -25.46 -3.13 -15.92
CA THR A 632 -24.18 -3.71 -15.46
C THR A 632 -24.30 -4.76 -14.36
N LEU A 633 -25.52 -5.05 -13.89
CA LEU A 633 -25.76 -5.94 -12.75
C LEU A 633 -25.10 -7.31 -12.90
N ALA A 634 -25.09 -7.86 -14.12
CA ALA A 634 -24.50 -9.18 -14.37
C ALA A 634 -22.99 -9.21 -14.11
N LEU A 635 -22.28 -8.14 -14.46
CA LEU A 635 -20.84 -7.99 -14.16
C LEU A 635 -20.60 -7.72 -12.68
N GLN A 636 -21.47 -6.93 -12.03
CA GLN A 636 -21.36 -6.66 -10.59
C GLN A 636 -21.53 -7.95 -9.78
N ILE A 637 -22.53 -8.79 -10.10
CA ILE A 637 -22.73 -10.08 -9.41
C ILE A 637 -21.57 -11.03 -9.71
N LEU A 638 -21.10 -11.09 -10.96
CA LEU A 638 -19.95 -11.92 -11.30
C LEU A 638 -18.69 -11.50 -10.52
N ALA A 639 -18.46 -10.19 -10.37
CA ALA A 639 -17.33 -9.63 -9.63
C ALA A 639 -17.30 -10.05 -8.16
N GLU A 640 -18.44 -10.37 -7.55
CA GLU A 640 -18.50 -10.87 -6.16
C GLU A 640 -17.69 -12.16 -5.95
N ALA A 641 -17.52 -12.99 -6.99
CA ALA A 641 -16.78 -14.25 -6.93
C ALA A 641 -15.31 -14.14 -7.38
N LEU A 642 -14.91 -12.99 -7.92
CA LEU A 642 -13.67 -12.81 -8.67
C LEU A 642 -12.74 -11.80 -8.03
N GLU A 643 -11.46 -12.01 -8.22
CA GLU A 643 -10.40 -11.06 -7.88
C GLU A 643 -9.38 -10.99 -9.03
N PRO A 644 -8.67 -9.86 -9.21
CA PRO A 644 -7.48 -9.85 -10.03
C PRO A 644 -6.43 -10.80 -9.45
N ALA A 645 -5.60 -11.43 -10.28
CA ALA A 645 -4.51 -12.26 -9.79
C ALA A 645 -3.52 -11.42 -8.96
N HIS A 646 -3.23 -11.86 -7.74
CA HIS A 646 -2.42 -11.09 -6.79
C HIS A 646 -0.92 -11.08 -7.10
N TYR A 647 -0.18 -10.24 -6.37
CA TYR A 647 1.25 -10.01 -6.56
C TYR A 647 1.54 -9.51 -8.00
N TYR A 648 2.77 -9.66 -8.49
CA TYR A 648 3.12 -9.39 -9.89
C TYR A 648 2.59 -10.45 -10.87
N THR A 649 1.66 -11.33 -10.46
CA THR A 649 1.14 -12.38 -11.35
C THR A 649 0.53 -11.78 -12.62
N ARG A 650 -0.28 -10.71 -12.51
CA ARG A 650 -0.87 -10.06 -13.70
C ARG A 650 0.18 -9.48 -14.63
N GLN A 651 1.16 -8.77 -14.07
CA GLN A 651 2.28 -8.20 -14.79
C GLN A 651 3.06 -9.29 -15.52
N HIS A 652 3.33 -10.43 -14.87
CA HIS A 652 4.02 -11.56 -15.48
C HIS A 652 3.20 -12.24 -16.58
N LEU A 653 1.89 -12.39 -16.40
CA LEU A 653 1.00 -12.94 -17.44
C LEU A 653 0.96 -12.02 -18.67
N LYS A 654 0.84 -10.70 -18.46
CA LYS A 654 0.95 -9.71 -19.55
C LYS A 654 2.31 -9.81 -20.24
N PHE A 655 3.39 -9.97 -19.48
CA PHE A 655 4.75 -10.13 -20.03
C PHE A 655 4.86 -11.38 -20.91
N GLN A 656 4.40 -12.54 -20.44
CA GLN A 656 4.38 -13.77 -21.22
C GLN A 656 3.51 -13.67 -22.49
N ALA A 657 2.43 -12.88 -22.42
CA ALA A 657 1.54 -12.60 -23.55
C ALA A 657 2.08 -11.51 -24.49
N ASN A 658 3.25 -10.93 -24.22
CA ASN A 658 3.82 -9.79 -24.96
C ASN A 658 2.92 -8.53 -24.94
N ASN A 659 2.17 -8.35 -23.86
CA ASN A 659 1.26 -7.23 -23.59
C ASN A 659 1.74 -6.36 -22.40
N TYR A 660 3.03 -6.42 -22.06
CA TYR A 660 3.62 -5.68 -20.94
C TYR A 660 4.28 -4.39 -21.44
N HIS A 661 3.44 -3.46 -21.89
CA HIS A 661 3.82 -2.18 -22.47
C HIS A 661 2.75 -1.09 -22.29
N GLN A 662 3.11 0.18 -22.50
CA GLN A 662 2.31 1.40 -22.31
C GLN A 662 1.00 1.47 -23.09
N PHE A 663 0.88 0.72 -24.19
CA PHE A 663 -0.33 0.71 -25.01
C PHE A 663 -1.27 -0.46 -24.73
N GLU A 664 -0.97 -1.30 -23.74
CA GLU A 664 -1.90 -2.37 -23.35
C GLU A 664 -3.13 -1.72 -22.71
N PRO A 665 -4.33 -1.92 -23.24
CA PRO A 665 -5.49 -1.27 -22.70
C PRO A 665 -5.85 -1.85 -21.33
N LEU A 666 -5.97 -0.98 -20.33
CA LEU A 666 -6.47 -1.31 -18.99
C LEU A 666 -8.01 -1.28 -19.00
N ASN A 667 -8.62 -2.17 -19.77
CA ASN A 667 -10.06 -2.20 -20.01
C ASN A 667 -10.68 -3.61 -19.94
N ARG A 668 -10.01 -4.57 -19.32
CA ARG A 668 -10.53 -5.92 -19.06
C ARG A 668 -11.31 -5.96 -17.76
N LEU A 669 -12.01 -7.07 -17.49
CA LEU A 669 -12.71 -7.26 -16.22
C LEU A 669 -11.74 -7.14 -15.03
N ALA A 670 -10.53 -7.70 -15.11
CA ALA A 670 -9.51 -7.60 -14.06
C ALA A 670 -9.10 -6.15 -13.72
N ASP A 671 -9.21 -5.22 -14.67
CA ASP A 671 -8.93 -3.79 -14.44
C ASP A 671 -10.06 -3.10 -13.69
N ALA A 672 -11.30 -3.57 -13.86
CA ALA A 672 -12.50 -3.07 -13.19
C ALA A 672 -12.68 -3.59 -11.75
N LEU A 673 -11.93 -4.60 -11.34
CA LEU A 673 -12.05 -5.17 -10.00
C LEU A 673 -11.19 -4.43 -8.96
N PRO A 674 -11.67 -4.29 -7.71
CA PRO A 674 -10.83 -3.99 -6.57
C PRO A 674 -9.80 -5.11 -6.35
N ALA A 675 -8.84 -4.90 -5.46
CA ALA A 675 -7.82 -5.91 -5.17
C ALA A 675 -8.41 -7.18 -4.54
N GLU A 676 -9.47 -7.06 -3.75
CA GLU A 676 -10.12 -8.17 -3.03
C GLU A 676 -11.64 -8.04 -3.05
N SER A 677 -12.36 -9.15 -2.93
CA SER A 677 -13.83 -9.18 -2.88
C SER A 677 -14.33 -9.24 -1.44
N ASP A 678 -15.10 -8.23 -1.03
CA ASP A 678 -15.81 -8.24 0.26
C ASP A 678 -16.76 -9.43 0.39
N THR A 679 -17.41 -9.83 -0.70
CA THR A 679 -18.29 -11.00 -0.69
C THR A 679 -17.50 -12.29 -0.43
N VAL A 680 -16.33 -12.47 -1.03
CA VAL A 680 -15.47 -13.64 -0.75
C VAL A 680 -14.98 -13.63 0.69
N ARG A 681 -14.63 -12.47 1.23
CA ARG A 681 -14.26 -12.33 2.65
C ARG A 681 -15.41 -12.71 3.58
N SER A 682 -16.64 -12.24 3.31
CA SER A 682 -17.82 -12.65 4.06
C SER A 682 -18.14 -14.14 3.91
N LEU A 683 -18.03 -14.71 2.70
CA LEU A 683 -18.17 -16.16 2.47
C LEU A 683 -17.17 -16.95 3.33
N ASN A 684 -15.93 -16.48 3.44
CA ASN A 684 -14.93 -17.12 4.30
C ASN A 684 -15.36 -17.11 5.78
N GLN A 685 -15.83 -15.96 6.27
CA GLN A 685 -16.30 -15.81 7.66
C GLN A 685 -17.54 -16.67 7.95
N TRP A 686 -18.52 -16.69 7.05
CA TRP A 686 -19.71 -17.56 7.19
C TRP A 686 -19.35 -19.04 7.12
N ALA A 687 -18.43 -19.43 6.24
CA ALA A 687 -17.95 -20.81 6.18
C ALA A 687 -17.26 -21.23 7.48
N GLU A 688 -16.37 -20.39 8.03
CA GLU A 688 -15.72 -20.67 9.31
C GLU A 688 -16.70 -20.80 10.46
N ARG A 689 -17.68 -19.89 10.56
CA ARG A 689 -18.73 -19.97 11.59
C ARG A 689 -19.56 -21.24 11.45
N LEU A 690 -20.03 -21.56 10.26
CA LEU A 690 -20.84 -22.77 10.01
C LEU A 690 -20.04 -24.06 10.26
N ILE A 691 -18.74 -24.07 9.98
CA ILE A 691 -17.87 -25.23 10.29
C ILE A 691 -17.69 -25.37 11.80
N SER A 692 -17.57 -24.25 12.52
CA SER A 692 -17.45 -24.25 13.99
C SER A 692 -18.75 -24.61 14.70
N ASP A 693 -19.89 -24.22 14.12
CA ASP A 693 -21.23 -24.46 14.62
C ASP A 693 -22.18 -24.77 13.44
N ALA A 694 -22.48 -26.05 13.26
CA ALA A 694 -23.35 -26.51 12.18
C ALA A 694 -24.80 -26.01 12.31
N GLU A 695 -25.20 -25.51 13.49
CA GLU A 695 -26.53 -24.93 13.75
C GLU A 695 -26.57 -23.41 13.46
N ASP A 696 -25.48 -22.78 13.02
CA ASP A 696 -25.47 -21.38 12.56
C ASP A 696 -26.26 -21.24 11.24
N THR A 697 -27.58 -21.18 11.37
CA THR A 697 -28.51 -21.03 10.25
C THR A 697 -28.34 -19.71 9.52
N GLU A 698 -27.88 -18.66 10.21
CA GLU A 698 -27.62 -17.35 9.60
C GLU A 698 -26.49 -17.45 8.58
N SER A 699 -25.36 -18.06 8.96
CA SER A 699 -24.24 -18.31 8.06
C SER A 699 -24.64 -19.25 6.92
N ALA A 700 -25.37 -20.33 7.21
CA ALA A 700 -25.84 -21.25 6.17
C ALA A 700 -26.75 -20.55 5.14
N ASP A 701 -27.70 -19.74 5.59
CA ASP A 701 -28.63 -19.02 4.71
C ASP A 701 -27.92 -17.91 3.92
N ALA A 702 -26.96 -17.22 4.52
CA ALA A 702 -26.13 -16.23 3.82
C ALA A 702 -25.30 -16.89 2.69
N LEU A 703 -24.66 -18.02 2.96
CA LEU A 703 -23.96 -18.82 1.95
C LEU A 703 -24.91 -19.25 0.82
N ARG A 704 -26.08 -19.81 1.16
CA ARG A 704 -27.09 -20.22 0.18
C ARG A 704 -27.57 -19.06 -0.69
N HIS A 705 -27.80 -17.91 -0.08
CA HIS A 705 -28.25 -16.71 -0.77
C HIS A 705 -27.24 -16.27 -1.84
N VAL A 706 -25.96 -16.16 -1.47
CA VAL A 706 -24.89 -15.76 -2.40
C VAL A 706 -24.76 -16.76 -3.55
N PHE A 707 -24.66 -18.06 -3.26
CA PHE A 707 -24.52 -19.06 -4.31
C PHE A 707 -25.75 -19.14 -5.23
N THR A 708 -26.96 -19.03 -4.68
CA THR A 708 -28.19 -18.97 -5.50
C THR A 708 -28.19 -17.74 -6.42
N ARG A 709 -27.76 -16.59 -5.90
CA ARG A 709 -27.65 -15.36 -6.68
C ARG A 709 -26.66 -15.50 -7.84
N TRP A 710 -25.51 -16.12 -7.61
CA TRP A 710 -24.53 -16.38 -8.66
C TRP A 710 -25.06 -17.34 -9.72
N GLN A 711 -25.74 -18.43 -9.32
CA GLN A 711 -26.36 -19.37 -10.24
C GLN A 711 -27.42 -18.69 -11.12
N ASN A 712 -28.26 -17.84 -10.53
CA ASN A 712 -29.28 -17.08 -11.27
C ASN A 712 -28.67 -16.04 -12.24
N ASN A 713 -27.44 -15.59 -11.99
CA ASN A 713 -26.75 -14.60 -12.82
C ASN A 713 -26.05 -15.21 -14.05
N SER A 714 -25.77 -16.52 -14.03
CA SER A 714 -24.95 -17.19 -15.05
C SER A 714 -25.42 -16.96 -16.48
N GLY A 715 -26.74 -16.98 -16.72
CA GLY A 715 -27.32 -16.75 -18.05
C GLY A 715 -27.02 -15.35 -18.60
N ASP A 716 -27.23 -14.32 -17.79
CA ASP A 716 -27.00 -12.92 -18.17
C ASP A 716 -25.50 -12.64 -18.36
N ALA A 717 -24.66 -13.17 -17.48
CA ALA A 717 -23.21 -13.04 -17.60
C ALA A 717 -22.68 -13.74 -18.87
N LEU A 718 -23.17 -14.94 -19.18
CA LEU A 718 -22.80 -15.65 -20.42
C LEU A 718 -23.20 -14.87 -21.66
N ALA A 719 -24.40 -14.29 -21.67
CA ALA A 719 -24.87 -13.45 -22.77
C ALA A 719 -23.92 -12.25 -23.02
N LEU A 720 -23.37 -11.65 -21.97
CA LEU A 720 -22.35 -10.59 -22.14
C LEU A 720 -21.05 -11.12 -22.77
N THR A 721 -20.59 -12.31 -22.36
CA THR A 721 -19.37 -12.92 -22.94
C THR A 721 -19.54 -13.31 -24.41
N ASP A 722 -20.77 -13.65 -24.83
CA ASP A 722 -21.07 -14.01 -26.22
C ASP A 722 -21.19 -12.78 -27.14
N ASN A 723 -21.47 -11.60 -26.58
CA ASN A 723 -21.76 -10.38 -27.33
C ASN A 723 -20.68 -9.29 -27.22
N ASN A 724 -19.64 -9.47 -26.39
CA ASN A 724 -18.52 -8.54 -26.28
C ASN A 724 -17.17 -9.26 -26.38
N TYR A 725 -16.35 -8.87 -27.37
CA TYR A 725 -15.02 -9.45 -27.60
C TYR A 725 -14.08 -9.32 -26.39
N GLN A 726 -14.22 -8.25 -25.58
CA GLN A 726 -13.41 -8.04 -24.38
C GLN A 726 -13.78 -9.01 -23.25
N LEU A 727 -14.99 -9.57 -23.28
CA LEU A 727 -15.49 -10.53 -22.29
C LEU A 727 -15.47 -11.97 -22.82
N ALA A 728 -15.19 -12.18 -24.11
CA ALA A 728 -15.19 -13.52 -24.70
C ALA A 728 -14.22 -14.48 -23.99
N ALA A 729 -13.05 -13.98 -23.57
CA ALA A 729 -12.03 -14.76 -22.88
C ALA A 729 -12.48 -15.25 -21.49
N ILE A 730 -13.42 -14.55 -20.83
CA ILE A 730 -13.90 -14.91 -19.49
C ILE A 730 -15.11 -15.85 -19.50
N LYS A 731 -15.59 -16.30 -20.67
CA LYS A 731 -16.69 -17.28 -20.75
C LYS A 731 -16.44 -18.54 -19.90
N PRO A 732 -15.23 -19.16 -19.90
CA PRO A 732 -14.94 -20.28 -19.01
C PRO A 732 -15.01 -19.92 -17.52
N VAL A 733 -14.64 -18.69 -17.15
CA VAL A 733 -14.73 -18.18 -15.78
C VAL A 733 -16.19 -18.13 -15.33
N VAL A 734 -17.09 -17.59 -16.16
CA VAL A 734 -18.54 -17.56 -15.85
C VAL A 734 -19.10 -18.97 -15.65
N GLN A 735 -18.74 -19.91 -16.54
CA GLN A 735 -19.18 -21.30 -16.43
C GLN A 735 -18.63 -22.00 -15.17
N GLN A 736 -17.43 -21.63 -14.72
CA GLN A 736 -16.85 -22.17 -13.51
C GLN A 736 -17.52 -21.58 -12.26
N VAL A 737 -17.81 -20.27 -12.24
CA VAL A 737 -18.56 -19.64 -11.13
C VAL A 737 -19.93 -20.30 -10.96
N ASP A 738 -20.64 -20.61 -12.06
CA ASP A 738 -21.92 -21.34 -12.01
C ASP A 738 -21.80 -22.74 -11.36
N LYS A 739 -20.78 -23.50 -11.75
CA LYS A 739 -20.49 -24.81 -11.17
C LYS A 739 -20.12 -24.71 -9.70
N LEU A 740 -19.29 -23.73 -9.35
CA LEU A 740 -18.87 -23.48 -7.97
C LEU A 740 -20.04 -23.03 -7.09
N ALA A 741 -20.98 -22.24 -7.62
CA ALA A 741 -22.21 -21.91 -6.91
C ALA A 741 -23.04 -23.16 -6.59
N SER A 742 -23.18 -24.07 -7.55
CA SER A 742 -23.86 -25.36 -7.35
C SER A 742 -23.16 -26.23 -6.30
N LEU A 743 -21.83 -26.28 -6.33
CA LEU A 743 -21.03 -26.96 -5.31
C LEU A 743 -21.15 -26.29 -3.94
N GLY A 744 -21.17 -24.96 -3.90
CA GLY A 744 -21.33 -24.18 -2.68
C GLY A 744 -22.64 -24.45 -1.96
N LEU A 745 -23.77 -24.44 -2.68
CA LEU A 745 -25.07 -24.83 -2.13
C LEU A 745 -24.99 -26.22 -1.49
N ARG A 746 -24.43 -27.18 -2.22
CA ARG A 746 -24.32 -28.57 -1.78
C ARG A 746 -23.43 -28.71 -0.55
N LEU A 747 -22.26 -28.09 -0.54
CA LEU A 747 -21.30 -28.17 0.55
C LEU A 747 -21.85 -27.48 1.81
N THR A 748 -22.49 -26.32 1.68
CA THR A 748 -23.20 -25.65 2.77
C THR A 748 -24.24 -26.57 3.40
N ASP A 749 -25.08 -27.21 2.59
CA ASP A 749 -26.11 -28.13 3.10
C ASP A 749 -25.52 -29.37 3.77
N LEU A 750 -24.40 -29.89 3.25
CA LEU A 750 -23.68 -31.00 3.86
C LEU A 750 -23.11 -30.62 5.22
N VAL A 751 -22.44 -29.47 5.35
CA VAL A 751 -21.87 -29.02 6.63
C VAL A 751 -23.00 -28.77 7.65
N ALA A 752 -24.05 -28.05 7.25
CA ALA A 752 -25.17 -27.73 8.13
C ALA A 752 -25.92 -28.97 8.67
N ARG A 753 -25.97 -30.06 7.89
CA ARG A 753 -26.58 -31.33 8.33
C ARG A 753 -25.56 -32.34 8.89
N GLN A 754 -24.31 -31.91 9.07
CA GLN A 754 -23.19 -32.76 9.50
C GLN A 754 -23.00 -34.01 8.62
N GLY A 755 -23.26 -33.88 7.32
CA GLY A 755 -23.09 -34.93 6.33
C GLY A 755 -21.65 -35.04 5.83
N THR A 756 -21.26 -36.24 5.41
CA THR A 756 -19.93 -36.53 4.87
C THR A 756 -19.97 -36.92 3.40
N LEU A 757 -18.84 -36.75 2.71
CA LEU A 757 -18.59 -37.23 1.35
C LEU A 757 -17.70 -38.48 1.38
N ASP A 758 -17.90 -39.41 0.45
CA ASP A 758 -16.94 -40.48 0.23
C ASP A 758 -15.66 -39.96 -0.46
N ASP A 759 -14.58 -40.75 -0.40
CA ASP A 759 -13.26 -40.34 -0.92
C ASP A 759 -13.27 -40.02 -2.42
N LYS A 760 -14.08 -40.74 -3.21
CA LYS A 760 -14.14 -40.56 -4.66
C LYS A 760 -14.83 -39.24 -4.98
N GLU A 761 -15.92 -38.95 -4.30
CA GLU A 761 -16.66 -37.70 -4.45
C GLU A 761 -15.85 -36.51 -3.93
N TYR A 762 -15.23 -36.63 -2.76
CA TYR A 762 -14.33 -35.62 -2.21
C TYR A 762 -13.22 -35.28 -3.21
N ALA A 763 -12.52 -36.28 -3.74
CA ALA A 763 -11.46 -36.08 -4.73
C ALA A 763 -11.98 -35.42 -6.03
N SER A 764 -13.20 -35.77 -6.45
CA SER A 764 -13.84 -35.17 -7.62
C SER A 764 -14.19 -33.69 -7.41
N ILE A 765 -14.65 -33.30 -6.23
CA ILE A 765 -14.91 -31.89 -5.91
C ILE A 765 -13.59 -31.12 -5.76
N GLN A 766 -12.59 -31.68 -5.07
CA GLN A 766 -11.26 -31.07 -4.95
C GLN A 766 -10.64 -30.80 -6.33
N ALA A 767 -10.69 -31.76 -7.26
CA ALA A 767 -10.16 -31.56 -8.62
C ALA A 767 -10.88 -30.44 -9.40
N GLN A 768 -12.17 -30.23 -9.15
CA GLN A 768 -12.92 -29.12 -9.74
C GLN A 768 -12.48 -27.77 -9.14
N LEU A 769 -12.30 -27.72 -7.81
CA LEU A 769 -11.78 -26.53 -7.11
C LEU A 769 -10.35 -26.20 -7.58
N ASP A 770 -9.47 -27.20 -7.69
CA ASP A 770 -8.10 -27.03 -8.19
C ASP A 770 -8.06 -26.53 -9.63
N THR A 771 -9.01 -26.97 -10.46
CA THR A 771 -9.14 -26.49 -11.84
C THR A 771 -9.60 -25.03 -11.88
N ALA A 772 -10.58 -24.66 -11.04
CA ALA A 772 -11.12 -23.31 -10.96
C ALA A 772 -10.16 -22.30 -10.29
N ALA A 773 -9.25 -22.77 -9.43
CA ALA A 773 -8.23 -21.93 -8.79
C ALA A 773 -7.14 -21.42 -9.76
N LYS A 774 -7.08 -21.97 -10.98
CA LYS A 774 -6.11 -21.53 -12.00
C LYS A 774 -6.48 -20.14 -12.50
N THR A 775 -5.46 -19.30 -12.62
CA THR A 775 -5.61 -17.96 -13.18
C THR A 775 -6.08 -18.03 -14.64
N GLN A 776 -7.10 -17.24 -14.98
CA GLN A 776 -7.69 -17.17 -16.33
C GLN A 776 -7.97 -15.72 -16.68
N ASP A 777 -7.45 -15.25 -17.82
CA ASP A 777 -7.55 -13.83 -18.24
C ASP A 777 -7.18 -12.85 -17.11
N GLU A 778 -6.06 -13.11 -16.43
CA GLU A 778 -5.56 -12.29 -15.30
C GLU A 778 -6.46 -12.30 -14.04
N LEU A 779 -7.53 -13.11 -14.02
CA LEU A 779 -8.48 -13.26 -12.92
C LEU A 779 -8.25 -14.56 -12.13
N VAL A 780 -8.66 -14.53 -10.87
CA VAL A 780 -8.81 -15.69 -9.99
C VAL A 780 -10.26 -15.79 -9.54
N ILE A 781 -10.82 -17.00 -9.53
CA ILE A 781 -12.11 -17.26 -8.89
C ILE A 781 -11.87 -17.46 -7.40
N ALA A 782 -11.80 -16.36 -6.65
CA ALA A 782 -11.42 -16.36 -5.24
C ALA A 782 -12.42 -17.11 -4.35
N ALA A 783 -13.66 -17.30 -4.81
CA ALA A 783 -14.67 -18.13 -4.16
C ALA A 783 -14.24 -19.61 -3.95
N VAL A 784 -13.20 -20.08 -4.65
CA VAL A 784 -12.63 -21.41 -4.43
C VAL A 784 -12.16 -21.59 -2.98
N TYR A 785 -11.55 -20.58 -2.36
CA TYR A 785 -10.90 -20.76 -1.06
C TYR A 785 -11.88 -20.98 0.11
N PRO A 786 -13.00 -20.25 0.22
CA PRO A 786 -14.07 -20.61 1.17
C PRO A 786 -14.68 -22.00 0.90
N LEU A 787 -14.85 -22.38 -0.37
CA LEU A 787 -15.40 -23.69 -0.74
C LEU A 787 -14.47 -24.85 -0.36
N GLU A 788 -13.15 -24.65 -0.42
CA GLU A 788 -12.18 -25.64 0.08
C GLU A 788 -12.32 -25.89 1.58
N LYS A 789 -12.63 -24.85 2.38
CA LYS A 789 -12.89 -25.01 3.82
C LYS A 789 -14.15 -25.83 4.07
N LEU A 790 -15.24 -25.51 3.37
CA LEU A 790 -16.49 -26.28 3.47
C LEU A 790 -16.27 -27.73 3.02
N LEU A 791 -15.54 -27.97 1.93
CA LEU A 791 -15.21 -29.31 1.46
C LEU A 791 -14.46 -30.11 2.53
N ARG A 792 -13.42 -29.54 3.14
CA ARG A 792 -12.64 -30.20 4.20
C ARG A 792 -13.52 -30.62 5.39
N ALA A 793 -14.50 -29.80 5.76
CA ALA A 793 -15.43 -30.09 6.85
C ALA A 793 -16.38 -31.28 6.56
N THR A 794 -16.49 -31.71 5.29
CA THR A 794 -17.31 -32.88 4.89
C THR A 794 -16.51 -34.17 4.75
N LYS A 795 -15.20 -34.16 5.04
CA LYS A 795 -14.36 -35.36 4.94
C LYS A 795 -14.71 -36.35 6.05
N ILE A 796 -14.79 -37.65 5.72
CA ILE A 796 -14.90 -38.72 6.72
C ILE A 796 -13.64 -38.68 7.59
N LYS A 797 -13.84 -38.52 8.91
CA LYS A 797 -12.74 -38.50 9.89
C LYS A 797 -12.27 -39.90 10.25
#